data_AF-A0AAD8FCC3-F1
#
_entry.id   AF-A0AAD8FCC3-F1
#
_cell.length_a   1.000
_cell.length_b   1.000
_cell.length_c   1.000
_cell.angle_alpha   90.00
_cell.angle_beta   90.00
_cell.angle_gamma   90.00
#
_symmetry.space_group_name_H-M   'P 1'
#
loop_
_entity.id
_entity.type
_entity.pdbx_description
1 polymer ?
#
loop_
_entity_poly.entity_id
_entity_poly.type
_entity_poly.pdbx_seq_one_letter_code
_entity_poly.pdbx_strand_id
1 'polypeptide(L)'
;MALRLCQYFGVVYLLVSVVYGAPELLTNPGFESGLNNWVHDGFTMTAEKSVVHSGTSSVKCTGRGQSWMGPGQYITPKPGGRYAFSAYLKLINDISGTTYQNAAIKINFKWKDTGADDYFAVTSRPFLNVARGWVHIGADFQVPNREYTQAKIYLEGLAPHVDFYLDDASLTEIPEDRAWKAEANQRIESLRKSNIHFKFNVGSGFNVNDLRVEIDHKKHLFGFGSQMPADYLVNPDFRQYQNIAYYMFNWATIEQYKWPYNRGTKDNPDFSVAVAATDELRRHGLNVRGHCMFWAVPGNQPSYASSMTGQTLKDTVDSHIRYITGITKGKLSHWDVNNELLHGRFFETHTGDEHYSYHMFQAVHAADPKPTLFLNDYNVVAYGEYTLAYLDQIQQFKAANVGLGAVGIQSHFPGFTAPDPTLMKYRLDLLAKAGLPMWVTELDLSAHDENTRADWYETALRLYFSHPSIEGIIFWGFWDHDMNPNMALVHGNTFALDKAGERYLQLTKHEWSTHVNRSLSAGTSFDVRGFQGDYDVIVWYQNKPIKIQSFSLGKSDVTVNVDISGNGQAIHLPTHTDPFVFVPVQHATTSNGLRTEGHATSTSTSHQLTCTTHASGESEVGDDKEVEVGCGTDEVLTGCSGYLKNNDWHKDGERIVITNNKPSCKAVNGYRTTVGIKAYARCCKLSGLTCTYKVAGPSGTGVDDQVVAPCASDGFPLGCTAHTYMSDSDGSFITNTSCVAQNDGISQGVYAYAACCKGGNIKCTTVHSAPSGHPVGARATVTCPAGQVMTGCTVYSTNAKAAGSFIEAINGVDTCVAVNGYERFGHEEAVRAYASCCSA
;
A
#
# COMPACT_ATOMS: atom_id res chain seq x y z
N MET A 1 8.48 44.51 -20.97
CA MET A 1 8.52 43.04 -21.16
C MET A 1 8.90 42.36 -19.84
N ALA A 2 8.17 42.71 -18.77
CA ALA A 2 8.35 42.25 -17.40
C ALA A 2 6.97 42.39 -16.73
N LEU A 3 6.08 41.42 -16.99
CA LEU A 3 4.74 41.26 -16.41
C LEU A 3 4.05 40.09 -17.15
N ARG A 4 4.56 38.86 -16.96
CA ARG A 4 3.89 37.63 -17.46
C ARG A 4 4.31 36.32 -16.77
N LEU A 5 4.78 36.37 -15.52
CA LEU A 5 5.23 35.19 -14.76
C LEU A 5 4.52 34.97 -13.41
N CYS A 6 3.45 35.72 -13.10
CA CYS A 6 2.78 35.68 -11.78
C CYS A 6 1.36 35.06 -11.78
N GLN A 7 1.02 34.13 -12.69
CA GLN A 7 -0.33 33.53 -12.72
C GLN A 7 -0.40 32.00 -12.64
N TYR A 8 0.70 31.28 -12.35
CA TYR A 8 0.68 29.82 -12.21
C TYR A 8 1.11 29.27 -10.84
N PHE A 9 1.13 30.11 -9.80
CA PHE A 9 1.18 29.64 -8.41
C PHE A 9 -0.16 29.95 -7.74
N GLY A 10 -1.16 29.15 -8.08
CA GLY A 10 -2.43 29.12 -7.34
C GLY A 10 -2.14 28.67 -5.92
N VAL A 11 -2.16 29.64 -5.00
CA VAL A 11 -2.37 29.52 -3.56
C VAL A 11 -1.80 28.21 -2.99
N VAL A 12 -0.48 28.17 -2.81
CA VAL A 12 0.10 27.38 -1.72
C VAL A 12 -0.54 27.96 -0.47
N TYR A 13 -1.52 27.26 0.10
CA TYR A 13 -1.77 27.41 1.52
C TYR A 13 -0.45 27.08 2.19
N LEU A 14 0.31 28.12 2.51
CA LEU A 14 1.23 28.12 3.62
C LEU A 14 0.38 27.71 4.82
N LEU A 15 0.24 26.40 5.03
CA LEU A 15 0.18 25.87 6.37
C LEU A 15 1.51 26.28 6.98
N VAL A 16 1.53 27.50 7.50
CA VAL A 16 2.43 27.92 8.53
C VAL A 16 2.22 26.90 9.63
N SER A 17 3.05 25.85 9.64
CA SER A 17 3.33 25.17 10.88
C SER A 17 3.82 26.26 11.80
N VAL A 18 2.95 26.66 12.73
CA VAL A 18 3.34 27.45 13.88
C VAL A 18 4.30 26.56 14.64
N VAL A 19 5.59 26.63 14.28
CA VAL A 19 6.66 26.14 15.12
C VAL A 19 6.63 27.10 16.31
N TYR A 20 5.85 26.75 17.33
CA TYR A 20 6.19 27.15 18.69
C TYR A 20 7.64 26.71 18.84
N GLY A 21 8.57 27.69 18.82
CA GLY A 21 10.01 27.42 18.90
C GLY A 21 10.25 26.54 20.12
N ALA A 22 10.51 25.25 19.88
CA ALA A 22 10.83 24.35 20.96
C ALA A 22 12.05 24.94 21.69
N PRO A 23 12.09 24.88 23.03
CA PRO A 23 13.19 25.46 23.78
C PRO A 23 14.51 24.85 23.30
N GLU A 24 15.51 25.71 23.10
CA GLU A 24 16.88 25.31 22.78
C GLU A 24 17.48 24.58 23.98
N LEU A 25 18.00 23.36 23.76
CA LEU A 25 18.64 22.56 24.81
C LEU A 25 20.12 22.92 24.98
N LEU A 26 20.74 23.54 23.98
CA LEU A 26 22.11 24.02 24.08
C LEU A 26 22.19 25.38 24.78
N THR A 27 23.23 25.56 25.60
CA THR A 27 23.59 26.87 26.16
C THR A 27 24.72 27.49 25.36
N ASN A 28 24.56 28.76 24.97
CA ASN A 28 25.52 29.46 24.11
C ASN A 28 25.85 28.69 22.79
N PRO A 29 24.83 28.28 22.02
CA PRO A 29 25.00 27.44 20.84
C PRO A 29 25.86 28.05 19.71
N GLY A 30 25.79 29.38 19.54
CA GLY A 30 26.54 30.13 18.54
C GLY A 30 27.80 30.80 19.09
N PHE A 31 28.32 30.39 20.25
CA PHE A 31 29.60 30.89 20.82
C PHE A 31 29.70 32.41 21.09
N GLU A 32 28.61 33.17 20.97
CA GLU A 32 28.53 34.62 21.19
C GLU A 32 29.00 35.06 22.58
N SER A 33 28.87 34.18 23.58
CA SER A 33 29.37 34.38 24.94
C SER A 33 30.68 33.61 25.21
N GLY A 34 31.52 33.43 24.20
CA GLY A 34 32.78 32.68 24.28
C GLY A 34 32.54 31.17 24.35
N LEU A 35 33.30 30.45 25.18
CA LEU A 35 33.24 28.99 25.30
C LEU A 35 32.33 28.49 26.44
N ASN A 36 31.49 29.36 26.99
CA ASN A 36 30.65 29.04 28.14
C ASN A 36 29.80 27.78 27.88
N ASN A 37 29.86 26.82 28.80
CA ASN A 37 29.17 25.52 28.76
C ASN A 37 29.61 24.54 27.66
N TRP A 38 30.64 24.86 26.87
CA TRP A 38 31.24 23.92 25.94
C TRP A 38 32.42 23.20 26.60
N VAL A 39 32.51 21.89 26.39
CA VAL A 39 33.58 21.04 26.92
C VAL A 39 34.40 20.41 25.80
N HIS A 40 35.67 20.18 26.08
CA HIS A 40 36.60 19.46 25.22
C HIS A 40 37.51 18.56 26.04
N ASP A 41 38.15 17.60 25.37
CA ASP A 41 39.17 16.73 25.97
C ASP A 41 40.34 16.56 25.00
N GLY A 42 41.55 16.87 25.46
CA GLY A 42 42.80 16.60 24.72
C GLY A 42 43.10 17.46 23.49
N PHE A 43 42.42 18.59 23.29
CA PHE A 43 42.72 19.56 22.21
C PHE A 43 42.43 21.02 22.66
N THR A 44 42.74 22.01 21.81
CA THR A 44 42.53 23.44 22.12
C THR A 44 41.25 23.99 21.49
N MET A 45 40.38 24.59 22.31
CA MET A 45 39.25 25.42 21.86
C MET A 45 39.54 26.90 22.14
N THR A 46 39.30 27.75 21.15
CA THR A 46 39.41 29.22 21.28
C THR A 46 38.24 29.90 20.60
N ALA A 47 37.63 30.90 21.26
CA ALA A 47 36.64 31.74 20.62
C ALA A 47 37.29 32.53 19.46
N GLU A 48 36.64 32.53 18.30
CA GLU A 48 37.13 33.14 17.07
C GLU A 48 36.14 34.21 16.60
N LYS A 49 36.63 35.40 16.24
CA LYS A 49 35.78 36.54 15.84
C LYS A 49 35.92 36.94 14.38
N SER A 50 36.91 36.40 13.68
CA SER A 50 37.21 36.74 12.29
C SER A 50 36.64 35.74 11.28
N VAL A 51 36.45 34.48 11.70
CA VAL A 51 35.86 33.43 10.88
C VAL A 51 34.59 32.94 11.56
N VAL A 52 33.49 33.63 11.28
CA VAL A 52 32.16 33.34 11.82
C VAL A 52 31.23 32.91 10.70
N HIS A 53 30.28 32.04 10.98
CA HIS A 53 29.20 31.74 10.04
C HIS A 53 28.10 32.78 10.17
N SER A 54 27.67 33.07 11.39
CA SER A 54 26.76 34.16 11.73
C SER A 54 27.15 34.81 13.06
N GLY A 55 26.44 35.86 13.48
CA GLY A 55 26.70 36.50 14.77
C GLY A 55 28.08 37.19 14.87
N THR A 56 28.72 37.10 16.05
CA THR A 56 29.97 37.79 16.37
C THR A 56 31.11 36.87 16.79
N SER A 57 30.85 35.58 17.04
CA SER A 57 31.88 34.63 17.42
C SER A 57 31.57 33.21 16.95
N SER A 58 32.60 32.43 16.64
CA SER A 58 32.54 30.98 16.46
C SER A 58 33.54 30.31 17.41
N VAL A 59 33.69 28.98 17.34
CA VAL A 59 34.82 28.29 17.98
C VAL A 59 35.80 27.74 16.97
N LYS A 60 37.09 27.95 17.25
CA LYS A 60 38.22 27.32 16.56
C LYS A 60 38.76 26.16 17.39
N CYS A 61 38.84 24.99 16.77
CA CYS A 61 39.32 23.74 17.36
C CYS A 61 40.66 23.36 16.72
N THR A 62 41.73 23.29 17.50
CA THR A 62 43.09 22.98 17.01
C THR A 62 43.83 21.96 17.87
N GLY A 63 44.87 21.33 17.31
CA GLY A 63 45.79 20.46 18.06
C GLY A 63 45.16 19.13 18.44
N ARG A 64 44.22 18.63 17.64
CA ARG A 64 43.54 17.35 17.85
C ARG A 64 44.50 16.18 17.55
N GLY A 65 44.67 15.27 18.50
CA GLY A 65 45.51 14.08 18.34
C GLY A 65 44.75 12.80 17.98
N GLN A 66 43.42 12.79 18.06
CA GLN A 66 42.56 11.62 17.84
C GLN A 66 41.25 12.01 17.16
N SER A 67 40.61 11.07 16.46
CA SER A 67 39.37 11.35 15.70
C SER A 67 38.13 11.56 16.58
N TRP A 68 38.13 11.00 17.78
CA TRP A 68 37.04 11.18 18.77
C TRP A 68 37.10 12.53 19.50
N MET A 69 38.20 13.28 19.39
CA MET A 69 38.34 14.58 20.04
C MET A 69 37.48 15.62 19.33
N GLY A 70 36.53 16.23 20.02
CA GLY A 70 35.79 17.37 19.50
C GLY A 70 34.94 18.07 20.56
N PRO A 71 34.42 19.26 20.24
CA PRO A 71 33.64 20.06 21.18
C PRO A 71 32.30 19.38 21.45
N GLY A 72 31.79 19.52 22.67
CA GLY A 72 30.47 19.03 23.03
C GLY A 72 29.86 19.74 24.23
N GLN A 73 28.64 19.36 24.56
CA GLN A 73 27.90 19.91 25.68
C GLN A 73 27.06 18.83 26.38
N TYR A 74 27.01 18.89 27.71
CA TYR A 74 26.11 18.06 28.50
C TYR A 74 24.69 18.59 28.38
N ILE A 75 23.75 17.69 28.10
CA ILE A 75 22.35 18.00 27.81
C ILE A 75 21.44 17.13 28.67
N THR A 76 20.16 17.51 28.75
CA THR A 76 19.15 16.74 29.49
C THR A 76 17.91 16.48 28.63
N PRO A 77 18.04 15.74 27.52
CA PRO A 77 16.90 15.39 26.69
C PRO A 77 15.94 14.42 27.40
N LYS A 78 14.67 14.45 27.04
CA LYS A 78 13.65 13.54 27.59
C LYS A 78 13.85 12.12 27.03
N PRO A 79 13.86 11.06 27.87
CA PRO A 79 13.80 9.68 27.38
C PRO A 79 12.63 9.47 26.40
N GLY A 80 12.89 8.81 25.27
CA GLY A 80 11.90 8.61 24.19
C GLY A 80 11.61 9.85 23.33
N GLY A 81 12.13 11.03 23.69
CA GLY A 81 11.93 12.27 22.95
C GLY A 81 12.64 12.30 21.60
N ARG A 82 12.11 13.09 20.67
CA ARG A 82 12.67 13.31 19.33
C ARG A 82 13.32 14.68 19.28
N TYR A 83 14.49 14.78 18.68
CA TYR A 83 15.26 16.02 18.64
C TYR A 83 15.91 16.23 17.28
N ALA A 84 16.09 17.48 16.88
CA ALA A 84 16.89 17.90 15.74
C ALA A 84 18.17 18.57 16.24
N PHE A 85 19.33 18.05 15.82
CA PHE A 85 20.61 18.74 15.97
C PHE A 85 21.02 19.41 14.66
N SER A 86 21.63 20.59 14.77
CA SER A 86 22.19 21.34 13.64
C SER A 86 23.44 22.09 14.09
N ALA A 87 24.44 22.26 13.21
CA ALA A 87 25.56 23.17 13.37
C ALA A 87 26.21 23.47 12.01
N TYR A 88 27.07 24.48 11.94
CA TYR A 88 27.93 24.75 10.78
C TYR A 88 29.38 24.43 11.11
N LEU A 89 30.03 23.67 10.23
CA LEU A 89 31.42 23.23 10.36
C LEU A 89 32.24 23.80 9.21
N LYS A 90 33.49 24.22 9.46
CA LYS A 90 34.41 24.64 8.39
C LYS A 90 35.81 24.13 8.66
N LEU A 91 36.40 23.38 7.72
CA LEU A 91 37.76 22.88 7.88
C LEU A 91 38.80 23.99 7.68
N ILE A 92 39.89 23.91 8.43
CA ILE A 92 41.03 24.84 8.35
C ILE A 92 42.12 24.27 7.44
N ASN A 93 42.35 22.96 7.51
CA ASN A 93 43.39 22.28 6.75
C ASN A 93 42.91 20.90 6.27
N ASP A 94 43.47 20.47 5.14
CA ASP A 94 43.36 19.10 4.64
C ASP A 94 44.59 18.27 5.06
N ILE A 95 44.46 16.94 5.05
CA ILE A 95 45.60 16.03 5.25
C ILE A 95 46.16 15.62 3.88
N SER A 96 47.47 15.81 3.70
CA SER A 96 48.18 15.38 2.49
C SER A 96 47.99 13.87 2.24
N GLY A 97 47.59 13.50 1.02
CA GLY A 97 47.34 12.11 0.64
C GLY A 97 45.94 11.60 0.96
N THR A 98 45.10 12.39 1.61
CA THR A 98 43.66 12.13 1.73
C THR A 98 42.88 13.18 0.95
N THR A 99 41.91 12.74 0.16
CA THR A 99 41.11 13.68 -0.64
C THR A 99 40.01 14.35 0.18
N TYR A 100 39.51 13.68 1.23
CA TYR A 100 38.41 14.16 2.04
C TYR A 100 38.46 13.69 3.50
N GLN A 101 37.75 14.42 4.36
CA GLN A 101 37.48 14.13 5.76
C GLN A 101 36.00 13.76 5.96
N ASN A 102 35.70 13.04 7.03
CA ASN A 102 34.35 12.76 7.46
C ASN A 102 34.16 13.33 8.87
N ALA A 103 33.06 14.03 9.13
CA ALA A 103 32.68 14.47 10.47
C ALA A 103 31.39 13.76 10.88
N ALA A 104 31.17 13.62 12.18
CA ALA A 104 29.96 13.07 12.74
C ALA A 104 29.55 13.84 13.99
N ILE A 105 28.26 13.81 14.29
CA ILE A 105 27.74 14.19 15.61
C ILE A 105 27.33 12.92 16.32
N LYS A 106 27.76 12.79 17.57
CA LYS A 106 27.38 11.68 18.44
C LYS A 106 26.75 12.17 19.72
N ILE A 107 25.95 11.31 20.32
CA ILE A 107 25.43 11.47 21.67
C ILE A 107 25.86 10.28 22.52
N ASN A 108 26.46 10.53 23.68
CA ASN A 108 26.73 9.48 24.66
C ASN A 108 25.73 9.56 25.81
N PHE A 109 25.36 8.40 26.35
CA PHE A 109 24.53 8.27 27.54
C PHE A 109 25.26 7.41 28.58
N LYS A 110 25.26 7.87 29.83
CA LYS A 110 25.66 7.07 30.99
C LYS A 110 24.42 6.53 31.70
N TRP A 111 24.15 5.24 31.56
CA TRP A 111 22.90 4.64 32.03
C TRP A 111 22.80 4.57 33.55
N LYS A 112 21.60 4.80 34.08
CA LYS A 112 21.36 4.85 35.52
C LYS A 112 21.40 3.48 36.19
N ASP A 113 20.97 2.45 35.48
CA ASP A 113 20.85 1.08 35.95
C ASP A 113 22.19 0.32 35.90
N THR A 114 22.99 0.50 34.86
CA THR A 114 24.27 -0.22 34.70
C THR A 114 25.51 0.63 35.00
N GLY A 115 25.39 1.97 34.96
CA GLY A 115 26.51 2.89 35.03
C GLY A 115 27.41 2.90 33.78
N ALA A 116 27.06 2.14 32.75
CA ALA A 116 27.82 2.03 31.50
C ALA A 116 27.58 3.22 30.57
N ASP A 117 28.57 3.52 29.73
CA ASP A 117 28.50 4.52 28.66
C ASP A 117 28.17 3.85 27.32
N ASP A 118 27.09 4.28 26.66
CA ASP A 118 26.77 3.92 25.27
C ASP A 118 26.81 5.16 24.37
N TYR A 119 27.22 4.96 23.11
CA TYR A 119 27.43 6.01 22.12
C TYR A 119 26.57 5.77 20.89
N PHE A 120 25.83 6.80 20.47
CA PHE A 120 24.92 6.74 19.34
C PHE A 120 25.32 7.78 18.29
N ALA A 121 25.31 7.39 17.02
CA ALA A 121 25.47 8.33 15.92
C ALA A 121 24.19 9.15 15.74
N VAL A 122 24.33 10.46 15.56
CA VAL A 122 23.25 11.37 15.19
C VAL A 122 23.30 11.65 13.68
N THR A 123 24.46 12.05 13.18
CA THR A 123 24.68 12.30 11.74
C THR A 123 26.11 11.97 11.34
N SER A 124 26.29 11.63 10.06
CA SER A 124 27.57 11.55 9.38
C SER A 124 27.57 12.53 8.23
N ARG A 125 28.66 13.29 8.12
CA ARG A 125 28.89 14.29 7.08
C ARG A 125 30.15 13.90 6.30
N PRO A 126 29.98 13.18 5.17
CA PRO A 126 31.11 12.72 4.40
C PRO A 126 31.66 13.81 3.49
N PHE A 127 32.86 13.57 2.97
CA PHE A 127 33.47 14.30 1.86
C PHE A 127 33.78 15.78 2.14
N LEU A 128 34.25 16.08 3.34
CA LEU A 128 34.65 17.42 3.74
C LEU A 128 36.08 17.73 3.30
N ASN A 129 36.31 18.96 2.86
CA ASN A 129 37.64 19.52 2.60
C ASN A 129 37.60 21.03 2.85
N VAL A 130 38.76 21.70 2.82
CA VAL A 130 38.84 23.15 3.04
C VAL A 130 38.07 23.95 1.98
N ALA A 131 38.07 23.48 0.73
CA ALA A 131 37.42 24.16 -0.39
C ALA A 131 35.89 24.33 -0.22
N ARG A 132 35.24 23.45 0.55
CA ARG A 132 33.80 23.52 0.82
C ARG A 132 33.38 24.68 1.72
N GLY A 133 34.30 25.29 2.47
CA GLY A 133 33.95 26.38 3.38
C GLY A 133 33.03 25.92 4.52
N TRP A 134 32.03 26.74 4.86
CA TRP A 134 31.04 26.40 5.88
C TRP A 134 30.05 25.37 5.35
N VAL A 135 29.95 24.23 6.02
CA VAL A 135 29.03 23.15 5.68
C VAL A 135 28.04 22.95 6.82
N HIS A 136 26.77 22.77 6.46
CA HIS A 136 25.74 22.39 7.42
C HIS A 136 25.92 20.91 7.81
N ILE A 137 25.87 20.62 9.11
CA ILE A 137 25.92 19.27 9.69
C ILE A 137 24.80 19.14 10.72
N GLY A 138 24.03 18.06 10.64
CA GLY A 138 22.91 17.83 11.54
C GLY A 138 22.00 16.70 11.08
N ALA A 139 21.15 16.26 11.99
CA ALA A 139 20.09 15.28 11.73
C ALA A 139 19.08 15.32 12.87
N ASP A 140 17.91 14.75 12.63
CA ASP A 140 17.02 14.33 13.71
C ASP A 140 17.43 12.96 14.28
N PHE A 141 17.12 12.75 15.55
CA PHE A 141 17.33 11.48 16.25
C PHE A 141 16.29 11.28 17.35
N GLN A 142 16.10 10.02 17.76
CA GLN A 142 15.28 9.66 18.90
C GLN A 142 16.14 9.23 20.08
N VAL A 143 15.86 9.77 21.25
CA VAL A 143 16.53 9.42 22.50
C VAL A 143 16.00 8.06 22.97
N PRO A 144 16.87 7.11 23.37
CA PRO A 144 16.41 5.85 23.91
C PRO A 144 15.44 6.05 25.08
N ASN A 145 14.37 5.25 25.12
CA ASN A 145 13.40 5.29 26.22
C ASN A 145 13.96 4.56 27.46
N ARG A 146 15.02 5.13 28.04
CA ARG A 146 15.77 4.57 29.18
C ARG A 146 16.33 5.68 30.05
N GLU A 147 16.30 5.45 31.36
CA GLU A 147 16.82 6.39 32.36
C GLU A 147 18.36 6.47 32.32
N TYR A 148 18.90 7.69 32.36
CA TYR A 148 20.33 7.96 32.34
C TYR A 148 20.72 8.96 33.44
N THR A 149 22.02 9.03 33.74
CA THR A 149 22.60 9.98 34.71
C THR A 149 23.33 11.13 34.04
N GLN A 150 23.84 10.92 32.83
CA GLN A 150 24.51 11.93 32.03
C GLN A 150 24.25 11.68 30.55
N ALA A 151 24.06 12.75 29.79
CA ALA A 151 24.05 12.73 28.33
C ALA A 151 24.91 13.87 27.80
N LYS A 152 25.72 13.62 26.76
CA LYS A 152 26.50 14.66 26.08
C LYS A 152 26.44 14.47 24.58
N ILE A 153 26.16 15.55 23.88
CA ILE A 153 26.22 15.64 22.42
C ILE A 153 27.52 16.33 22.00
N TYR A 154 28.20 15.79 21.00
CA TYR A 154 29.53 16.27 20.62
C TYR A 154 29.87 15.92 19.17
N LEU A 155 30.81 16.68 18.60
CA LEU A 155 31.37 16.43 17.27
C LEU A 155 32.56 15.46 17.37
N GLU A 156 32.67 14.55 16.41
CA GLU A 156 33.83 13.68 16.21
C GLU A 156 34.02 13.28 14.73
N GLY A 157 34.87 12.31 14.45
CA GLY A 157 35.02 11.67 13.14
C GLY A 157 36.15 12.23 12.28
N LEU A 158 36.40 13.54 12.37
CA LEU A 158 37.48 14.18 11.61
C LEU A 158 38.83 13.56 11.99
N ALA A 159 39.69 13.27 11.01
CA ALA A 159 40.97 12.63 11.25
C ALA A 159 41.86 13.44 12.22
N PRO A 160 42.83 12.78 12.90
CA PRO A 160 43.82 13.48 13.72
C PRO A 160 44.50 14.62 12.94
N HIS A 161 44.78 15.73 13.61
CA HIS A 161 45.42 16.93 13.06
C HIS A 161 44.61 17.71 12.02
N VAL A 162 43.32 17.41 11.83
CA VAL A 162 42.38 18.29 11.12
C VAL A 162 41.80 19.29 12.12
N ASP A 163 42.14 20.56 11.89
CA ASP A 163 41.61 21.69 12.62
C ASP A 163 40.36 22.24 11.92
N PHE A 164 39.44 22.81 12.68
CA PHE A 164 38.16 23.28 12.15
C PHE A 164 37.54 24.40 12.98
N TYR A 165 36.58 25.10 12.38
CA TYR A 165 35.65 26.00 13.05
C TYR A 165 34.29 25.33 13.20
N LEU A 166 33.59 25.58 14.31
CA LEU A 166 32.20 25.18 14.54
C LEU A 166 31.40 26.43 14.95
N ASP A 167 30.18 26.53 14.46
CA ASP A 167 29.32 27.68 14.75
C ASP A 167 27.82 27.32 14.65
N ASP A 168 26.96 28.22 15.14
CA ASP A 168 25.50 28.16 15.02
C ASP A 168 24.91 26.76 15.32
N ALA A 169 25.33 26.16 16.44
CA ALA A 169 24.76 24.90 16.89
C ALA A 169 23.29 25.08 17.28
N SER A 170 22.51 24.00 17.32
CA SER A 170 21.15 24.02 17.85
C SER A 170 20.72 22.60 18.16
N LEU A 171 19.97 22.42 19.25
CA LEU A 171 19.31 21.18 19.63
C LEU A 171 17.89 21.48 20.12
N THR A 172 16.90 21.17 19.29
CA THR A 172 15.49 21.45 19.60
C THR A 172 14.63 20.19 19.55
N GLU A 173 13.64 20.10 20.42
CA GLU A 173 12.67 18.99 20.43
C GLU A 173 11.78 19.05 19.18
N ILE A 174 11.57 17.90 18.55
CA ILE A 174 10.59 17.72 17.47
C ILE A 174 9.31 17.16 18.12
N PRO A 175 8.22 17.93 18.20
CA PRO A 175 7.00 17.45 18.82
C PRO A 175 6.40 16.30 18.00
N GLU A 176 5.84 15.31 18.70
CA GLU A 176 5.10 14.23 18.06
C GLU A 176 3.86 14.78 17.33
N ASP A 177 3.76 14.47 16.03
CA ASP A 177 2.57 14.73 15.25
C ASP A 177 1.58 13.56 15.40
N ARG A 178 0.57 13.75 16.25
CA ARG A 178 -0.51 12.77 16.46
C ARG A 178 -1.63 12.86 15.42
N ALA A 179 -1.70 13.97 14.69
CA ALA A 179 -2.74 14.21 13.68
C ALA A 179 -2.25 13.88 12.25
N TRP A 180 -1.01 13.43 12.10
CA TRP A 180 -0.31 13.23 10.82
C TRP A 180 -1.16 12.56 9.74
N LYS A 181 -1.96 11.54 10.09
CA LYS A 181 -2.80 10.79 9.15
C LYS A 181 -3.95 11.63 8.61
N ALA A 182 -4.63 12.37 9.48
CA ALA A 182 -5.71 13.28 9.07
C ALA A 182 -5.16 14.43 8.21
N GLU A 183 -4.01 14.99 8.58
CA GLU A 183 -3.35 16.03 7.79
C GLU A 183 -2.84 15.51 6.44
N ALA A 184 -2.30 14.29 6.40
CA ALA A 184 -1.91 13.63 5.16
C ALA A 184 -3.11 13.47 4.22
N ASN A 185 -4.26 13.04 4.74
CA ASN A 185 -5.47 12.89 3.94
C ASN A 185 -5.99 14.25 3.41
N GLN A 186 -5.91 15.33 4.20
CA GLN A 186 -6.23 16.67 3.73
C GLN A 186 -5.28 17.15 2.63
N ARG A 187 -3.98 16.88 2.75
CA ARG A 187 -3.00 17.16 1.71
C ARG A 187 -3.26 16.33 0.45
N ILE A 188 -3.64 15.06 0.57
CA ILE A 188 -4.02 14.22 -0.57
C ILE A 188 -5.22 14.81 -1.33
N GLU A 189 -6.28 15.21 -0.61
CA GLU A 189 -7.47 15.82 -1.22
C GLU A 189 -7.17 17.13 -1.97
N SER A 190 -6.20 17.91 -1.48
CA SER A 190 -5.80 19.18 -2.09
C SER A 190 -4.78 19.04 -3.22
N LEU A 191 -3.80 18.15 -3.08
CA LEU A 191 -2.66 18.01 -4.00
C LEU A 191 -2.90 17.00 -5.12
N ARG A 192 -3.62 15.91 -4.84
CA ARG A 192 -3.75 14.76 -5.74
C ARG A 192 -5.07 14.72 -6.48
N LYS A 193 -5.94 15.70 -6.25
CA LYS A 193 -7.23 15.83 -6.93
C LYS A 193 -7.40 17.20 -7.56
N SER A 194 -8.12 17.23 -8.67
CA SER A 194 -8.46 18.44 -9.43
C SER A 194 -9.94 18.40 -9.82
N ASN A 195 -10.52 19.55 -10.19
CA ASN A 195 -11.93 19.60 -10.54
C ASN A 195 -12.14 19.15 -12.00
N ILE A 196 -13.22 18.41 -12.22
CA ILE A 196 -13.72 17.98 -13.51
C ILE A 196 -15.10 18.58 -13.68
N HIS A 197 -15.25 19.45 -14.68
CA HIS A 197 -16.51 20.08 -15.04
C HIS A 197 -17.14 19.29 -16.19
N PHE A 198 -18.16 18.48 -15.91
CA PHE A 198 -18.84 17.70 -16.94
C PHE A 198 -19.98 18.47 -17.57
N LYS A 199 -20.09 18.38 -18.90
CA LYS A 199 -21.22 18.88 -19.70
C LYS A 199 -21.66 17.80 -20.68
N PHE A 200 -22.91 17.35 -20.52
CA PHE A 200 -23.52 16.33 -21.37
C PHE A 200 -24.49 16.97 -22.36
N ASN A 201 -24.19 16.89 -23.65
CA ASN A 201 -25.05 17.42 -24.70
C ASN A 201 -25.97 16.30 -25.20
N VAL A 202 -27.21 16.28 -24.70
CA VAL A 202 -28.19 15.23 -25.00
C VAL A 202 -28.90 15.54 -26.32
N GLY A 203 -28.68 14.69 -27.33
CA GLY A 203 -29.36 14.78 -28.63
C GLY A 203 -30.85 14.45 -28.53
N SER A 204 -31.64 14.97 -29.47
CA SER A 204 -33.11 14.87 -29.48
C SER A 204 -33.69 13.44 -29.51
N GLY A 205 -32.86 12.43 -29.81
CA GLY A 205 -33.26 11.02 -29.82
C GLY A 205 -33.22 10.32 -28.46
N PHE A 206 -32.76 10.99 -27.40
CA PHE A 206 -32.65 10.41 -26.07
C PHE A 206 -33.47 11.19 -25.04
N ASN A 207 -34.12 10.45 -24.15
CA ASN A 207 -34.71 11.02 -22.95
C ASN A 207 -33.66 11.06 -21.84
N VAL A 208 -33.41 12.25 -21.28
CA VAL A 208 -32.41 12.46 -20.23
C VAL A 208 -32.66 11.59 -18.98
N ASN A 209 -33.92 11.23 -18.72
CA ASN A 209 -34.28 10.41 -17.56
C ASN A 209 -33.85 8.94 -17.70
N ASP A 210 -33.63 8.48 -18.92
CA ASP A 210 -33.19 7.11 -19.23
C ASP A 210 -31.66 7.00 -19.32
N LEU A 211 -30.94 8.10 -19.06
CA LEU A 211 -29.49 8.20 -19.14
C LEU A 211 -28.83 8.20 -17.76
N ARG A 212 -27.82 7.35 -17.64
CA ARG A 212 -26.89 7.24 -16.51
C ARG A 212 -25.47 7.45 -17.04
N VAL A 213 -24.62 8.06 -16.24
CA VAL A 213 -23.19 8.18 -16.52
C VAL A 213 -22.38 7.55 -15.41
N GLU A 214 -21.29 6.91 -15.82
CA GLU A 214 -20.31 6.28 -14.96
C GLU A 214 -18.95 6.86 -15.31
N ILE A 215 -18.20 7.29 -14.31
CA ILE A 215 -16.89 7.92 -14.46
C ILE A 215 -15.92 7.08 -13.65
N ASP A 216 -15.02 6.39 -14.33
CA ASP A 216 -14.10 5.44 -13.73
C ASP A 216 -12.67 5.91 -13.89
N HIS A 217 -12.00 6.08 -12.76
CA HIS A 217 -10.56 6.34 -12.73
C HIS A 217 -9.78 5.06 -13.07
N LYS A 218 -8.98 5.11 -14.14
CA LYS A 218 -8.28 3.95 -14.69
C LYS A 218 -6.84 3.85 -14.21
N LYS A 219 -6.16 5.00 -14.13
CA LYS A 219 -4.72 5.05 -13.88
C LYS A 219 -4.34 6.37 -13.26
N HIS A 220 -3.59 6.31 -12.17
CA HIS A 220 -3.03 7.50 -11.53
C HIS A 220 -2.05 8.25 -12.44
N LEU A 221 -2.04 9.57 -12.34
CA LEU A 221 -0.95 10.42 -12.82
C LEU A 221 0.30 10.25 -11.94
N PHE A 222 0.08 10.12 -10.63
CA PHE A 222 1.14 9.84 -9.66
C PHE A 222 1.79 8.48 -9.92
N GLY A 223 3.11 8.39 -9.77
CA GLY A 223 3.82 7.14 -10.00
C GLY A 223 3.63 6.13 -8.87
N PHE A 224 3.08 4.98 -9.18
CA PHE A 224 3.09 3.79 -8.34
C PHE A 224 3.74 2.65 -9.10
N GLY A 225 4.88 2.18 -8.62
CA GLY A 225 5.69 1.20 -9.35
C GLY A 225 6.42 0.20 -8.48
N SER A 226 7.12 -0.71 -9.14
CA SER A 226 8.06 -1.62 -8.50
C SER A 226 9.28 -1.87 -9.39
N GLN A 227 10.39 -2.28 -8.80
CA GLN A 227 11.46 -2.94 -9.53
C GLN A 227 10.93 -4.26 -10.08
N MET A 228 11.26 -4.54 -11.35
CA MET A 228 10.82 -5.74 -12.04
C MET A 228 12.02 -6.38 -12.73
N PRO A 229 12.36 -7.65 -12.42
CA PRO A 229 13.44 -8.35 -13.11
C PRO A 229 13.17 -8.45 -14.61
N ALA A 230 14.11 -7.97 -15.42
CA ALA A 230 13.96 -7.97 -16.87
C ALA A 230 13.67 -9.37 -17.45
N ASP A 231 14.26 -10.42 -16.88
CA ASP A 231 14.06 -11.80 -17.33
C ASP A 231 12.61 -12.28 -17.15
N TYR A 232 11.87 -11.81 -16.14
CA TYR A 232 10.45 -12.16 -15.96
C TYR A 232 9.55 -11.46 -16.97
N LEU A 233 9.93 -10.27 -17.42
CA LEU A 233 9.14 -9.50 -18.39
C LEU A 233 9.27 -10.07 -19.80
N VAL A 234 10.38 -10.73 -20.14
CA VAL A 234 10.61 -11.31 -21.46
C VAL A 234 10.33 -12.81 -21.54
N ASN A 235 10.11 -13.47 -20.40
CA ASN A 235 9.85 -14.91 -20.35
C ASN A 235 8.33 -15.20 -20.23
N PRO A 236 7.72 -15.95 -21.18
CA PRO A 236 6.30 -16.31 -21.13
C PRO A 236 5.91 -17.24 -19.97
N ASP A 237 6.85 -17.87 -19.26
CA ASP A 237 6.53 -18.67 -18.06
C ASP A 237 6.09 -17.78 -16.89
N PHE A 238 6.42 -16.49 -16.92
CA PHE A 238 6.10 -15.51 -15.87
C PHE A 238 4.86 -14.66 -16.20
N ARG A 239 3.94 -15.15 -17.03
CA ARG A 239 2.74 -14.39 -17.45
C ARG A 239 1.86 -13.95 -16.29
N GLN A 240 1.76 -14.77 -15.24
CA GLN A 240 0.97 -14.40 -14.06
C GLN A 240 1.61 -13.22 -13.31
N TYR A 241 2.93 -13.27 -13.08
CA TYR A 241 3.70 -12.15 -12.55
C TYR A 241 3.52 -10.87 -13.38
N GLN A 242 3.63 -10.98 -14.71
CA GLN A 242 3.45 -9.86 -15.64
C GLN A 242 2.05 -9.23 -15.48
N ASN A 243 1.00 -10.04 -15.49
CA ASN A 243 -0.38 -9.55 -15.36
C ASN A 243 -0.62 -8.85 -14.02
N ILE A 244 -0.08 -9.40 -12.93
CA ILE A 244 -0.16 -8.77 -11.60
C ILE A 244 0.60 -7.44 -11.59
N ALA A 245 1.82 -7.42 -12.13
CA ALA A 245 2.63 -6.21 -12.22
C ALA A 245 1.91 -5.09 -13.00
N TYR A 246 1.33 -5.41 -14.16
CA TYR A 246 0.61 -4.43 -14.99
C TYR A 246 -0.69 -3.96 -14.36
N TYR A 247 -1.30 -4.79 -13.50
CA TYR A 247 -2.49 -4.42 -12.75
C TYR A 247 -2.16 -3.49 -11.57
N MET A 248 -1.12 -3.82 -10.81
CA MET A 248 -0.74 -3.11 -9.58
C MET A 248 -0.06 -1.77 -9.85
N PHE A 249 0.66 -1.63 -10.97
CA PHE A 249 1.63 -0.54 -11.16
C PHE A 249 1.48 0.19 -12.51
N ASN A 250 1.76 1.50 -12.50
CA ASN A 250 1.87 2.33 -13.71
C ASN A 250 3.32 2.73 -14.03
N TRP A 251 4.27 2.36 -13.17
CA TRP A 251 5.71 2.58 -13.32
C TRP A 251 6.49 1.30 -13.02
N ALA A 252 7.66 1.17 -13.65
CA ALA A 252 8.59 0.08 -13.36
C ALA A 252 10.03 0.56 -13.37
N THR A 253 10.88 -0.05 -12.54
CA THR A 253 12.34 0.11 -12.59
C THR A 253 12.98 -1.15 -13.14
N ILE A 254 13.86 -1.01 -14.14
CA ILE A 254 14.69 -2.10 -14.65
C ILE A 254 16.10 -1.94 -14.10
N GLU A 255 16.50 -2.84 -13.19
CA GLU A 255 17.86 -2.81 -12.60
C GLU A 255 18.92 -3.41 -13.52
N GLN A 256 18.51 -4.14 -14.57
CA GLN A 256 19.39 -4.79 -15.54
C GLN A 256 20.14 -3.81 -16.44
N TYR A 257 19.98 -2.50 -16.21
CA TYR A 257 20.82 -1.45 -16.77
C TYR A 257 22.08 -1.13 -15.93
N LYS A 258 22.20 -1.64 -14.69
CA LYS A 258 23.44 -1.56 -13.90
C LYS A 258 24.63 -1.96 -14.75
N TRP A 259 25.67 -1.12 -14.82
CA TRP A 259 26.86 -1.40 -15.60
C TRP A 259 27.50 -2.79 -15.37
N PRO A 260 27.64 -3.30 -14.12
CA PRO A 260 28.16 -4.65 -13.90
C PRO A 260 27.25 -5.79 -14.43
N TYR A 261 25.99 -5.52 -14.77
CA TYR A 261 25.05 -6.51 -15.31
C TYR A 261 25.12 -6.64 -16.84
N ASN A 262 26.09 -5.98 -17.48
CA ASN A 262 26.43 -6.21 -18.89
C ASN A 262 26.64 -7.71 -19.15
N ARG A 263 25.82 -8.32 -20.00
CA ARG A 263 25.92 -9.75 -20.37
C ARG A 263 26.99 -10.02 -21.43
N GLY A 264 27.54 -8.97 -22.03
CA GLY A 264 28.59 -9.02 -23.05
C GLY A 264 29.99 -8.74 -22.49
N THR A 265 30.84 -8.15 -23.32
CA THR A 265 32.19 -7.72 -22.94
C THR A 265 32.28 -6.19 -22.88
N LYS A 266 33.44 -5.64 -22.47
CA LYS A 266 33.70 -4.19 -22.55
C LYS A 266 33.52 -3.66 -23.98
N ASP A 267 34.05 -4.40 -24.97
CA ASP A 267 34.09 -3.97 -26.38
C ASP A 267 32.84 -4.38 -27.17
N ASN A 268 32.08 -5.35 -26.68
CA ASN A 268 30.78 -5.75 -27.20
C ASN A 268 29.76 -5.88 -26.07
N PRO A 269 29.25 -4.76 -25.52
CA PRO A 269 28.27 -4.79 -24.44
C PRO A 269 26.94 -5.39 -24.90
N ASP A 270 26.22 -6.04 -23.99
CA ASP A 270 24.89 -6.61 -24.22
C ASP A 270 23.94 -6.26 -23.07
N PHE A 271 22.93 -5.46 -23.41
CA PHE A 271 21.81 -5.05 -22.55
C PHE A 271 20.47 -5.35 -23.24
N SER A 272 20.47 -6.26 -24.22
CA SER A 272 19.31 -6.57 -25.06
C SER A 272 18.08 -7.00 -24.24
N VAL A 273 18.28 -7.77 -23.17
CA VAL A 273 17.20 -8.21 -22.27
C VAL A 273 16.59 -7.04 -21.49
N ALA A 274 17.40 -6.10 -21.01
CA ALA A 274 16.90 -4.88 -20.34
C ALA A 274 16.08 -4.00 -21.32
N VAL A 275 16.53 -3.87 -22.57
CA VAL A 275 15.82 -3.13 -23.61
C VAL A 275 14.50 -3.83 -24.00
N ALA A 276 14.50 -5.15 -24.16
CA ALA A 276 13.31 -5.92 -24.48
C ALA A 276 12.26 -5.82 -23.36
N ALA A 277 12.68 -5.94 -22.10
CA ALA A 277 11.80 -5.74 -20.94
C ALA A 277 11.22 -4.31 -20.89
N THR A 278 12.04 -3.31 -21.22
CA THR A 278 11.59 -1.91 -21.32
C THR A 278 10.51 -1.74 -22.38
N ASP A 279 10.69 -2.33 -23.56
CA ASP A 279 9.72 -2.24 -24.64
C ASP A 279 8.42 -2.99 -24.30
N GLU A 280 8.49 -4.13 -23.62
CA GLU A 280 7.32 -4.85 -23.12
C GLU A 280 6.52 -4.00 -22.13
N LEU A 281 7.17 -3.40 -21.12
CA LEU A 281 6.51 -2.52 -20.17
C LEU A 281 5.80 -1.34 -20.84
N ARG A 282 6.47 -0.70 -21.79
CA ARG A 282 5.90 0.42 -22.57
C ARG A 282 4.70 -0.01 -23.40
N ARG A 283 4.72 -1.22 -23.96
CA ARG A 283 3.60 -1.79 -24.73
C ARG A 283 2.35 -1.99 -23.86
N HIS A 284 2.52 -2.21 -22.56
CA HIS A 284 1.43 -2.25 -21.57
C HIS A 284 1.16 -0.90 -20.89
N GLY A 285 1.79 0.18 -21.38
CA GLY A 285 1.52 1.54 -20.92
C GLY A 285 2.23 1.93 -19.62
N LEU A 286 3.22 1.18 -19.16
CA LEU A 286 4.04 1.56 -18.00
C LEU A 286 5.15 2.54 -18.40
N ASN A 287 5.41 3.50 -17.53
CA ASN A 287 6.61 4.33 -17.59
C ASN A 287 7.80 3.57 -17.00
N VAL A 288 8.99 3.76 -17.55
CA VAL A 288 10.18 2.98 -17.16
C VAL A 288 11.29 3.88 -16.62
N ARG A 289 11.83 3.50 -15.46
CA ARG A 289 13.06 4.06 -14.88
C ARG A 289 14.23 3.13 -15.20
N GLY A 290 15.30 3.70 -15.74
CA GLY A 290 16.57 2.99 -15.93
C GLY A 290 17.41 3.06 -14.67
N HIS A 291 17.78 1.91 -14.12
CA HIS A 291 18.58 1.84 -12.91
C HIS A 291 19.75 0.86 -13.11
N CYS A 292 21.00 1.27 -12.95
CA CYS A 292 21.49 2.66 -12.99
C CYS A 292 22.66 2.72 -13.98
N MET A 293 22.95 3.91 -14.54
CA MET A 293 24.08 4.04 -15.50
C MET A 293 25.41 3.76 -14.80
N PHE A 294 25.57 4.34 -13.61
CA PHE A 294 26.76 4.22 -12.80
C PHE A 294 26.38 4.06 -11.33
N TRP A 295 27.27 3.43 -10.57
CA TRP A 295 27.15 3.30 -9.12
C TRP A 295 28.48 3.73 -8.51
N ALA A 296 28.48 4.70 -7.59
CA ALA A 296 29.70 5.32 -7.09
C ALA A 296 30.43 4.49 -6.02
N VAL A 297 29.75 3.51 -5.41
CA VAL A 297 30.29 2.67 -4.34
C VAL A 297 31.31 1.68 -4.93
N PRO A 298 32.56 1.65 -4.44
CA PRO A 298 33.58 0.72 -4.94
C PRO A 298 33.13 -0.74 -4.87
N GLY A 299 33.37 -1.49 -5.94
CA GLY A 299 32.95 -2.89 -6.08
C GLY A 299 31.67 -3.07 -6.91
N ASN A 300 30.96 -1.98 -7.19
CA ASN A 300 29.74 -1.98 -8.01
C ASN A 300 29.98 -1.56 -9.47
N GLN A 301 31.22 -1.58 -9.91
CA GLN A 301 31.63 -1.33 -11.29
C GLN A 301 32.00 -2.67 -11.94
N PRO A 302 31.95 -2.79 -13.27
CA PRO A 302 32.49 -3.97 -13.95
C PRO A 302 33.95 -4.22 -13.55
N SER A 303 34.35 -5.48 -13.46
CA SER A 303 35.70 -5.88 -13.04
C SER A 303 36.83 -5.27 -13.89
N TYR A 304 36.57 -4.98 -15.18
CA TYR A 304 37.54 -4.30 -16.03
C TYR A 304 37.70 -2.80 -15.70
N ALA A 305 36.65 -2.15 -15.19
CA ALA A 305 36.66 -0.73 -14.87
C ALA A 305 37.25 -0.44 -13.49
N SER A 306 37.13 -1.38 -12.54
CA SER A 306 37.52 -1.20 -11.14
C SER A 306 39.01 -0.88 -10.91
N SER A 307 39.88 -1.23 -11.86
CA SER A 307 41.33 -0.95 -11.80
C SER A 307 41.77 0.21 -12.71
N MET A 308 40.87 0.77 -13.52
CA MET A 308 41.19 1.86 -14.44
C MET A 308 41.30 3.18 -13.69
N THR A 309 42.22 4.03 -14.13
CA THR A 309 42.43 5.38 -13.56
C THR A 309 42.65 6.41 -14.65
N GLY A 310 42.58 7.69 -14.29
CA GLY A 310 42.86 8.83 -15.16
C GLY A 310 42.05 8.80 -16.46
N GLN A 311 42.70 9.16 -17.57
CA GLN A 311 42.04 9.29 -18.87
C GLN A 311 41.42 7.99 -19.38
N THR A 312 42.04 6.83 -19.13
CA THR A 312 41.51 5.53 -19.56
C THR A 312 40.13 5.25 -18.96
N LEU A 313 39.93 5.59 -17.69
CA LEU A 313 38.61 5.48 -17.06
C LEU A 313 37.63 6.49 -17.65
N LYS A 314 38.08 7.74 -17.90
CA LYS A 314 37.23 8.79 -18.50
C LYS A 314 36.69 8.37 -19.87
N ASP A 315 37.58 7.92 -20.76
CA ASP A 315 37.20 7.45 -22.10
C ASP A 315 36.25 6.24 -22.05
N THR A 316 36.45 5.36 -21.07
CA THR A 316 35.60 4.18 -20.85
C THR A 316 34.19 4.57 -20.40
N VAL A 317 34.09 5.53 -19.48
CA VAL A 317 32.81 6.11 -19.03
C VAL A 317 32.09 6.74 -20.21
N ASP A 318 32.76 7.57 -21.00
CA ASP A 318 32.13 8.25 -22.15
C ASP A 318 31.67 7.28 -23.24
N SER A 319 32.44 6.22 -23.47
CA SER A 319 32.03 5.15 -24.37
C SER A 319 30.79 4.42 -23.87
N HIS A 320 30.71 4.15 -22.56
CA HIS A 320 29.53 3.53 -21.95
C HIS A 320 28.30 4.43 -22.05
N ILE A 321 28.43 5.74 -21.78
CA ILE A 321 27.35 6.73 -21.93
C ILE A 321 26.81 6.69 -23.36
N ARG A 322 27.68 6.81 -24.38
CA ARG A 322 27.26 6.78 -25.79
C ARG A 322 26.53 5.49 -26.15
N TYR A 323 27.01 4.35 -25.67
CA TYR A 323 26.39 3.06 -25.93
C TYR A 323 25.00 2.96 -25.30
N ILE A 324 24.89 3.19 -23.98
CA ILE A 324 23.63 3.03 -23.25
C ILE A 324 22.58 4.02 -23.75
N THR A 325 22.93 5.30 -23.86
CA THR A 325 21.99 6.31 -24.38
C THR A 325 21.59 6.03 -25.83
N GLY A 326 22.45 5.41 -26.63
CA GLY A 326 22.14 4.95 -27.98
C GLY A 326 21.04 3.88 -28.02
N ILE A 327 21.11 2.87 -27.15
CA ILE A 327 20.15 1.76 -27.13
C ILE A 327 18.84 2.09 -26.40
N THR A 328 18.84 3.09 -25.51
CA THR A 328 17.66 3.47 -24.70
C THR A 328 16.97 4.74 -25.15
N LYS A 329 17.49 5.41 -26.19
CA LYS A 329 16.96 6.69 -26.70
C LYS A 329 15.45 6.65 -26.92
N GLY A 330 14.73 7.52 -26.21
CA GLY A 330 13.28 7.62 -26.30
C GLY A 330 12.48 6.45 -25.71
N LYS A 331 13.12 5.58 -24.92
CA LYS A 331 12.46 4.47 -24.21
C LYS A 331 12.21 4.77 -22.74
N LEU A 332 13.13 5.46 -22.05
CA LEU A 332 13.03 5.67 -20.61
C LEU A 332 12.44 7.04 -20.25
N SER A 333 11.64 7.06 -19.18
CA SER A 333 11.09 8.28 -18.60
C SER A 333 12.04 8.88 -17.57
N HIS A 334 12.69 8.02 -16.76
CA HIS A 334 13.65 8.43 -15.73
C HIS A 334 14.98 7.68 -15.87
N TRP A 335 16.05 8.30 -15.37
CA TRP A 335 17.38 7.71 -15.35
C TRP A 335 18.13 7.99 -14.05
N ASP A 336 18.52 6.94 -13.32
CA ASP A 336 19.47 7.04 -12.20
C ASP A 336 20.89 7.06 -12.77
N VAL A 337 21.53 8.25 -12.77
CA VAL A 337 22.80 8.46 -13.48
C VAL A 337 23.97 7.91 -12.68
N ASN A 338 24.16 8.37 -11.45
CA ASN A 338 25.21 7.86 -10.58
C ASN A 338 24.63 7.61 -9.18
N ASN A 339 24.47 6.34 -8.84
CA ASN A 339 23.83 5.89 -7.61
C ASN A 339 24.76 6.04 -6.40
N GLU A 340 24.20 6.41 -5.24
CA GLU A 340 24.84 6.37 -3.91
C GLU A 340 26.11 7.22 -3.76
N LEU A 341 26.05 8.45 -4.26
CA LEU A 341 27.16 9.40 -4.22
C LEU A 341 27.49 9.90 -2.81
N LEU A 342 26.62 9.69 -1.81
CA LEU A 342 26.95 9.95 -0.41
C LEU A 342 27.80 8.84 0.22
N HIS A 343 27.82 7.64 -0.38
CA HIS A 343 28.49 6.45 0.20
C HIS A 343 29.69 6.00 -0.63
N GLY A 344 29.81 6.48 -1.87
CA GLY A 344 30.90 6.12 -2.77
C GLY A 344 31.41 7.29 -3.61
N ARG A 345 32.71 7.26 -3.93
CA ARG A 345 33.40 8.21 -4.83
C ARG A 345 34.40 7.54 -5.74
N PHE A 346 34.04 6.35 -6.23
CA PHE A 346 34.89 5.56 -7.11
C PHE A 346 35.40 6.42 -8.28
N PHE A 347 34.49 7.09 -8.99
CA PHE A 347 34.82 7.82 -10.20
C PHE A 347 35.69 9.04 -9.93
N GLU A 348 35.38 9.85 -8.92
CA GLU A 348 36.19 11.02 -8.58
C GLU A 348 37.61 10.63 -8.18
N THR A 349 37.73 9.59 -7.34
CA THR A 349 39.03 9.12 -6.84
C THR A 349 39.88 8.54 -7.97
N HIS A 350 39.31 7.70 -8.83
CA HIS A 350 40.08 7.00 -9.86
C HIS A 350 40.38 7.88 -11.06
N THR A 351 39.54 8.88 -11.36
CA THR A 351 39.81 9.86 -12.43
C THR A 351 40.71 11.01 -11.98
N GLY A 352 40.84 11.24 -10.67
CA GLY A 352 41.57 12.38 -10.09
C GLY A 352 40.81 13.72 -10.22
N ASP A 353 39.52 13.67 -10.48
CA ASP A 353 38.66 14.84 -10.71
C ASP A 353 37.51 14.84 -9.68
N GLU A 354 37.54 15.77 -8.74
CA GLU A 354 36.55 15.85 -7.65
C GLU A 354 35.12 16.11 -8.12
N HIS A 355 34.95 16.61 -9.34
CA HIS A 355 33.68 16.98 -9.93
C HIS A 355 33.28 16.05 -11.08
N TYR A 356 33.92 14.88 -11.21
CA TYR A 356 33.70 13.99 -12.36
C TYR A 356 32.23 13.55 -12.51
N SER A 357 31.48 13.37 -11.42
CA SER A 357 30.05 13.11 -11.50
C SER A 357 29.25 14.24 -12.19
N TYR A 358 29.68 15.50 -12.11
CA TYR A 358 29.02 16.59 -12.86
C TYR A 358 29.17 16.38 -14.37
N HIS A 359 30.37 15.99 -14.81
CA HIS A 359 30.62 15.64 -16.20
C HIS A 359 29.75 14.46 -16.65
N MET A 360 29.63 13.41 -15.82
CA MET A 360 28.79 12.24 -16.13
C MET A 360 27.32 12.65 -16.37
N PHE A 361 26.75 13.49 -15.52
CA PHE A 361 25.39 14.01 -15.70
C PHE A 361 25.26 14.87 -16.96
N GLN A 362 26.20 15.80 -17.19
CA GLN A 362 26.20 16.65 -18.39
C GLN A 362 26.29 15.84 -19.67
N ALA A 363 27.16 14.81 -19.71
CA ALA A 363 27.35 13.95 -20.86
C ALA A 363 26.11 13.09 -21.15
N VAL A 364 25.46 12.55 -20.11
CA VAL A 364 24.19 11.82 -20.26
C VAL A 364 23.10 12.75 -20.78
N HIS A 365 22.94 13.94 -20.19
CA HIS A 365 21.94 14.92 -20.61
C HIS A 365 22.15 15.39 -22.06
N ALA A 366 23.40 15.59 -22.48
CA ALA A 366 23.73 15.97 -23.84
C ALA A 366 23.43 14.86 -24.86
N ALA A 367 23.62 13.59 -24.48
CA ALA A 367 23.38 12.44 -25.35
C ALA A 367 21.88 12.10 -25.49
N ASP A 368 21.13 12.18 -24.39
CA ASP A 368 19.67 12.08 -24.38
C ASP A 368 19.04 13.05 -23.35
N PRO A 369 18.50 14.20 -23.79
CA PRO A 369 17.91 15.19 -22.89
C PRO A 369 16.48 14.87 -22.46
N LYS A 370 15.87 13.78 -22.98
CA LYS A 370 14.47 13.45 -22.72
C LYS A 370 14.19 12.85 -21.34
N PRO A 371 14.92 11.81 -20.87
CA PRO A 371 14.64 11.26 -19.55
C PRO A 371 15.02 12.27 -18.46
N THR A 372 14.20 12.35 -17.42
CA THR A 372 14.55 13.10 -16.21
C THR A 372 15.72 12.40 -15.52
N LEU A 373 16.82 13.12 -15.29
CA LEU A 373 18.00 12.58 -14.62
C LEU A 373 17.88 12.72 -13.10
N PHE A 374 18.26 11.67 -12.38
CA PHE A 374 18.17 11.55 -10.94
C PHE A 374 19.56 11.39 -10.29
N LEU A 375 19.75 12.10 -9.18
CA LEU A 375 20.54 11.60 -8.06
C LEU A 375 19.69 10.60 -7.29
N ASN A 376 20.26 9.50 -6.79
CA ASN A 376 19.51 8.48 -6.04
C ASN A 376 20.37 7.95 -4.89
N ASP A 377 19.84 7.96 -3.66
CA ASP A 377 20.62 7.64 -2.47
C ASP A 377 19.78 7.08 -1.29
N TYR A 378 20.41 6.34 -0.38
CA TYR A 378 19.80 5.74 0.82
C TYR A 378 20.20 6.44 2.12
N ASN A 379 19.48 6.11 3.21
CA ASN A 379 19.61 6.73 4.53
C ASN A 379 19.34 8.25 4.58
N VAL A 380 18.66 8.79 3.57
CA VAL A 380 18.33 10.22 3.48
C VAL A 380 16.92 10.56 4.00
N VAL A 381 16.05 9.55 4.16
CA VAL A 381 14.70 9.69 4.77
C VAL A 381 14.39 8.56 5.76
N ALA A 382 14.70 7.29 5.43
CA ALA A 382 14.52 6.18 6.36
C ALA A 382 15.34 6.37 7.66
N TYR A 383 16.50 7.01 7.54
CA TYR A 383 17.30 7.55 8.63
C TYR A 383 17.49 9.06 8.43
N GLY A 384 17.77 9.77 9.54
CA GLY A 384 18.09 11.20 9.50
C GLY A 384 19.57 11.48 9.18
N GLU A 385 20.42 10.46 9.27
CA GLU A 385 21.89 10.59 9.30
C GLU A 385 22.45 11.38 8.12
N TYR A 386 21.91 11.16 6.91
CA TYR A 386 22.39 11.74 5.66
C TYR A 386 21.44 12.78 5.03
N THR A 387 20.31 13.10 5.66
CA THR A 387 19.28 14.01 5.07
C THR A 387 19.87 15.37 4.66
N LEU A 388 20.60 16.03 5.57
CA LEU A 388 21.21 17.34 5.27
C LEU A 388 22.38 17.22 4.30
N ALA A 389 23.14 16.13 4.37
CA ALA A 389 24.23 15.88 3.44
C ALA A 389 23.71 15.71 2.00
N TYR A 390 22.57 15.06 1.85
CA TYR A 390 21.90 14.90 0.56
C TYR A 390 21.32 16.23 0.06
N LEU A 391 20.67 17.01 0.92
CA LEU A 391 20.18 18.35 0.56
C LEU A 391 21.31 19.22 -0.03
N ASP A 392 22.46 19.27 0.64
CA ASP A 392 23.64 19.99 0.16
C ASP A 392 24.18 19.43 -1.17
N GLN A 393 24.27 18.10 -1.33
CA GLN A 393 24.67 17.49 -2.59
C GLN A 393 23.72 17.86 -3.73
N ILE A 394 22.40 17.81 -3.50
CA ILE A 394 21.39 18.20 -4.49
C ILE A 394 21.61 19.66 -4.90
N GLN A 395 21.80 20.57 -3.94
CA GLN A 395 22.03 21.99 -4.21
C GLN A 395 23.30 22.22 -5.04
N GLN A 396 24.38 21.47 -4.77
CA GLN A 396 25.61 21.54 -5.55
C GLN A 396 25.39 21.08 -7.00
N PHE A 397 24.72 19.95 -7.22
CA PHE A 397 24.41 19.47 -8.58
C PHE A 397 23.48 20.43 -9.34
N LYS A 398 22.51 21.06 -8.65
CA LYS A 398 21.69 22.13 -9.23
C LYS A 398 22.53 23.34 -9.63
N ALA A 399 23.41 23.81 -8.75
CA ALA A 399 24.27 24.96 -9.00
C ALA A 399 25.24 24.70 -10.16
N ALA A 400 25.72 23.46 -10.31
CA ALA A 400 26.57 23.03 -11.42
C ALA A 400 25.82 22.89 -12.77
N ASN A 401 24.49 23.05 -12.78
CA ASN A 401 23.63 23.03 -13.98
C ASN A 401 23.87 21.79 -14.88
N VAL A 402 23.89 20.60 -14.26
CA VAL A 402 24.28 19.35 -14.93
C VAL A 402 23.13 18.63 -15.65
N GLY A 403 21.95 19.26 -15.75
CA GLY A 403 20.74 18.62 -16.27
C GLY A 403 19.99 17.74 -15.24
N LEU A 404 20.28 17.92 -13.95
CA LEU A 404 19.55 17.24 -12.86
C LEU A 404 18.08 17.68 -12.87
N GLY A 405 17.17 16.71 -13.01
CA GLY A 405 15.73 16.98 -13.12
C GLY A 405 14.92 16.64 -11.86
N ALA A 406 15.36 15.65 -11.09
CA ALA A 406 14.68 15.20 -9.88
C ALA A 406 15.64 14.45 -8.94
N VAL A 407 15.18 14.10 -7.75
CA VAL A 407 15.97 13.38 -6.73
C VAL A 407 15.25 12.12 -6.29
N GLY A 408 16.02 11.06 -6.06
CA GLY A 408 15.58 9.73 -5.68
C GLY A 408 15.91 9.44 -4.24
N ILE A 409 14.92 8.96 -3.51
CA ILE A 409 14.99 8.59 -2.10
C ILE A 409 14.74 7.08 -2.07
N GLN A 410 15.82 6.28 -1.98
CA GLN A 410 15.70 4.82 -2.07
C GLN A 410 14.65 4.29 -1.08
N SER A 411 14.71 4.77 0.16
CA SER A 411 13.74 4.41 1.23
C SER A 411 13.79 2.93 1.62
N HIS A 412 14.98 2.33 1.64
CA HIS A 412 15.21 1.10 2.39
C HIS A 412 15.13 1.38 3.89
N PHE A 413 14.13 0.83 4.58
CA PHE A 413 13.99 1.03 6.01
C PHE A 413 14.82 0.04 6.83
N PRO A 414 15.23 0.42 8.05
CA PRO A 414 15.78 -0.51 9.01
C PRO A 414 14.88 -1.74 9.16
N GLY A 415 15.51 -2.92 9.20
CA GLY A 415 14.77 -4.16 9.37
C GLY A 415 13.94 -4.15 10.65
N PHE A 416 12.68 -4.60 10.54
CA PHE A 416 11.78 -4.77 11.68
C PHE A 416 11.56 -3.49 12.52
N THR A 417 11.64 -2.33 11.89
CA THR A 417 11.46 -1.02 12.54
C THR A 417 10.30 -0.26 11.90
N ALA A 418 9.36 0.19 12.75
CA ALA A 418 8.21 0.96 12.29
C ALA A 418 8.64 2.32 11.73
N PRO A 419 8.07 2.78 10.61
CA PRO A 419 8.27 4.13 10.11
C PRO A 419 7.71 5.16 11.11
N ASP A 420 8.53 6.14 11.49
CA ASP A 420 8.10 7.25 12.34
C ASP A 420 7.54 8.38 11.46
N PRO A 421 6.22 8.62 11.47
CA PRO A 421 5.62 9.56 10.54
C PRO A 421 6.03 11.01 10.78
N THR A 422 6.35 11.37 12.04
CA THR A 422 6.81 12.71 12.39
C THR A 422 8.20 12.96 11.81
N LEU A 423 9.14 12.03 12.04
CA LEU A 423 10.52 12.18 11.56
C LEU A 423 10.61 12.06 10.04
N MET A 424 9.86 11.14 9.43
CA MET A 424 9.79 11.02 7.97
C MET A 424 9.32 12.31 7.32
N LYS A 425 8.22 12.90 7.82
CA LYS A 425 7.70 14.17 7.30
C LYS A 425 8.73 15.29 7.47
N TYR A 426 9.35 15.39 8.64
CA TYR A 426 10.40 16.37 8.91
C TYR A 426 11.56 16.28 7.90
N ARG A 427 12.07 15.07 7.63
CA ARG A 427 13.16 14.84 6.66
C ARG A 427 12.74 15.16 5.23
N LEU A 428 11.52 14.79 4.83
CA LEU A 428 10.97 15.15 3.52
C LEU A 428 10.86 16.66 3.34
N ASP A 429 10.37 17.39 4.35
CA ASP A 429 10.26 18.85 4.32
C ASP A 429 11.65 19.52 4.23
N LEU A 430 12.69 18.94 4.84
CA LEU A 430 14.06 19.41 4.68
C LEU A 430 14.56 19.23 3.25
N LEU A 431 14.41 18.03 2.67
CA LEU A 431 14.84 17.76 1.29
C LEU A 431 14.06 18.59 0.27
N ALA A 432 12.78 18.87 0.53
CA ALA A 432 11.93 19.70 -0.31
C ALA A 432 12.49 21.12 -0.54
N LYS A 433 13.28 21.65 0.41
CA LYS A 433 13.98 22.94 0.27
C LYS A 433 14.96 22.98 -0.89
N ALA A 434 15.38 21.82 -1.41
CA ALA A 434 16.15 21.75 -2.65
C ALA A 434 15.38 22.32 -3.85
N GLY A 435 14.05 22.33 -3.82
CA GLY A 435 13.21 22.84 -4.91
C GLY A 435 13.33 22.01 -6.19
N LEU A 436 13.40 20.68 -6.07
CA LEU A 436 13.27 19.72 -7.16
C LEU A 436 12.17 18.71 -6.82
N PRO A 437 11.50 18.12 -7.83
CA PRO A 437 10.67 16.95 -7.63
C PRO A 437 11.47 15.80 -7.02
N MET A 438 10.84 15.04 -6.13
CA MET A 438 11.40 13.90 -5.42
C MET A 438 10.62 12.64 -5.77
N TRP A 439 11.28 11.49 -5.77
CA TRP A 439 10.66 10.19 -5.94
C TRP A 439 11.16 9.24 -4.86
N VAL A 440 10.25 8.42 -4.34
CA VAL A 440 10.65 7.23 -3.59
C VAL A 440 10.93 6.14 -4.61
N THR A 441 12.14 5.60 -4.60
CA THR A 441 12.67 4.84 -5.74
C THR A 441 12.84 3.34 -5.48
N GLU A 442 12.97 2.93 -4.21
CA GLU A 442 13.35 1.55 -3.82
C GLU A 442 12.70 1.16 -2.48
N LEU A 443 11.41 1.49 -2.27
CA LEU A 443 10.73 1.28 -1.00
C LEU A 443 10.65 -0.20 -0.64
N ASP A 444 11.20 -0.54 0.53
CA ASP A 444 10.94 -1.80 1.22
C ASP A 444 10.83 -1.58 2.74
N LEU A 445 9.92 -2.32 3.36
CA LEU A 445 9.67 -2.34 4.81
C LEU A 445 9.56 -3.78 5.25
N SER A 446 10.30 -4.18 6.30
CA SER A 446 10.19 -5.53 6.84
C SER A 446 9.47 -5.58 8.18
N ALA A 447 8.50 -6.48 8.30
CA ALA A 447 7.90 -6.88 9.57
C ALA A 447 7.55 -8.37 9.55
N HIS A 448 7.65 -9.03 10.70
CA HIS A 448 7.35 -10.47 10.83
C HIS A 448 5.87 -10.79 10.61
N ASP A 449 4.98 -9.94 11.12
CA ASP A 449 3.53 -10.06 10.96
C ASP A 449 3.06 -9.21 9.77
N GLU A 450 2.25 -9.79 8.90
CA GLU A 450 1.79 -9.15 7.67
C GLU A 450 0.86 -7.96 7.96
N ASN A 451 0.06 -8.01 9.02
CA ASN A 451 -0.81 -6.88 9.40
C ASN A 451 0.03 -5.69 9.87
N THR A 452 1.05 -5.96 10.67
CA THR A 452 2.04 -4.96 11.09
C THR A 452 2.76 -4.36 9.88
N ARG A 453 3.17 -5.20 8.92
CA ARG A 453 3.76 -4.74 7.66
C ARG A 453 2.80 -3.86 6.87
N ALA A 454 1.52 -4.24 6.79
CA ALA A 454 0.49 -3.46 6.13
C ALA A 454 0.31 -2.07 6.75
N ASP A 455 0.27 -1.97 8.08
CA ASP A 455 0.17 -0.70 8.79
C ASP A 455 1.40 0.20 8.59
N TRP A 456 2.58 -0.41 8.50
CA TRP A 456 3.83 0.30 8.24
C TRP A 456 3.88 0.81 6.80
N TYR A 457 3.51 -0.01 5.81
CA TYR A 457 3.40 0.44 4.42
C TYR A 457 2.33 1.52 4.26
N GLU A 458 1.16 1.42 4.90
CA GLU A 458 0.16 2.50 4.85
C GLU A 458 0.73 3.82 5.38
N THR A 459 1.50 3.77 6.48
CA THR A 459 2.14 4.95 7.06
C THR A 459 3.09 5.62 6.07
N ALA A 460 4.00 4.85 5.47
CA ALA A 460 4.94 5.36 4.48
C ALA A 460 4.23 5.87 3.22
N LEU A 461 3.31 5.08 2.65
CA LEU A 461 2.59 5.40 1.42
C LEU A 461 1.76 6.69 1.56
N ARG A 462 1.03 6.86 2.66
CA ARG A 462 0.26 8.10 2.92
C ARG A 462 1.16 9.32 3.03
N LEU A 463 2.27 9.22 3.74
CA LEU A 463 3.19 10.34 3.87
C LEU A 463 3.77 10.75 2.52
N TYR A 464 4.30 9.79 1.77
CA TYR A 464 4.85 10.04 0.45
C TYR A 464 3.81 10.57 -0.53
N PHE A 465 2.62 9.95 -0.61
CA PHE A 465 1.55 10.41 -1.48
C PHE A 465 1.02 11.79 -1.08
N SER A 466 1.01 12.12 0.22
CA SER A 466 0.58 13.44 0.72
C SER A 466 1.62 14.55 0.61
N HIS A 467 2.87 14.26 0.26
CA HIS A 467 3.94 15.24 0.26
C HIS A 467 4.02 16.00 -1.08
N PRO A 468 3.99 17.35 -1.09
CA PRO A 468 3.86 18.13 -2.33
C PRO A 468 5.03 17.99 -3.31
N SER A 469 6.22 17.67 -2.82
CA SER A 469 7.40 17.48 -3.68
C SER A 469 7.59 16.05 -4.15
N ILE A 470 6.82 15.07 -3.65
CA ILE A 470 6.94 13.68 -4.10
C ILE A 470 6.01 13.47 -5.29
N GLU A 471 6.48 12.84 -6.36
CA GLU A 471 5.71 12.58 -7.59
C GLU A 471 5.55 11.10 -7.93
N GLY A 472 6.22 10.21 -7.17
CA GLY A 472 5.98 8.78 -7.26
C GLY A 472 6.67 7.95 -6.19
N ILE A 473 6.21 6.71 -6.07
CA ILE A 473 6.66 5.68 -5.14
C ILE A 473 6.90 4.38 -5.93
N ILE A 474 8.11 3.85 -5.81
CA ILE A 474 8.53 2.60 -6.43
C ILE A 474 8.98 1.65 -5.31
N PHE A 475 8.42 0.44 -5.28
CA PHE A 475 8.86 -0.63 -4.38
C PHE A 475 10.12 -1.32 -4.92
N TRP A 476 10.99 -1.83 -4.05
CA TRP A 476 12.14 -2.64 -4.48
C TRP A 476 11.78 -4.14 -4.58
N GLY A 477 10.89 -4.45 -5.53
CA GLY A 477 10.25 -5.76 -5.67
C GLY A 477 8.91 -5.82 -4.94
N PHE A 478 8.12 -6.86 -5.20
CA PHE A 478 6.81 -7.03 -4.57
C PHE A 478 6.42 -8.51 -4.33
N TRP A 479 7.21 -9.47 -4.82
CA TRP A 479 6.87 -10.89 -4.89
C TRP A 479 7.88 -11.70 -4.07
N ASP A 480 7.40 -12.44 -3.05
CA ASP A 480 8.29 -13.13 -2.08
C ASP A 480 9.11 -14.30 -2.66
N HIS A 481 8.89 -14.65 -3.93
CA HIS A 481 9.73 -15.61 -4.64
C HIS A 481 11.19 -15.12 -4.77
N ASP A 482 11.40 -13.81 -4.91
CA ASP A 482 12.71 -13.21 -5.23
C ASP A 482 13.18 -12.17 -4.20
N MET A 483 12.35 -11.91 -3.18
CA MET A 483 12.68 -11.00 -2.09
C MET A 483 12.37 -11.63 -0.75
N ASN A 484 12.78 -10.98 0.34
CA ASN A 484 12.45 -11.45 1.67
C ASN A 484 10.92 -11.48 1.86
N PRO A 485 10.32 -12.62 2.27
CA PRO A 485 8.88 -12.71 2.49
C PRO A 485 8.34 -11.73 3.53
N ASN A 486 9.20 -11.28 4.46
CA ASN A 486 8.84 -10.24 5.42
C ASN A 486 8.72 -8.84 4.81
N MET A 487 8.93 -8.66 3.50
CA MET A 487 8.88 -7.37 2.78
C MET A 487 7.91 -7.36 1.60
N ALA A 488 7.42 -8.52 1.19
CA ALA A 488 6.61 -8.67 -0.02
C ALA A 488 5.21 -8.07 0.10
N LEU A 489 4.51 -8.05 -1.04
CA LEU A 489 3.09 -7.73 -1.19
C LEU A 489 2.29 -8.93 -1.74
N VAL A 490 2.97 -9.89 -2.36
CA VAL A 490 2.39 -11.03 -3.06
C VAL A 490 3.14 -12.30 -2.71
N HIS A 491 2.39 -13.35 -2.41
CA HIS A 491 2.92 -14.68 -2.10
C HIS A 491 3.41 -15.42 -3.35
N GLY A 492 4.60 -15.98 -3.24
CA GLY A 492 5.40 -16.63 -4.28
C GLY A 492 4.67 -17.75 -4.98
N ASN A 493 4.19 -18.71 -4.19
CA ASN A 493 3.65 -19.97 -4.72
C ASN A 493 2.19 -19.88 -5.15
N THR A 494 1.45 -18.88 -4.65
CA THR A 494 -0.01 -18.78 -4.87
C THR A 494 -0.41 -17.56 -5.67
N PHE A 495 0.49 -16.57 -5.80
CA PHE A 495 0.19 -15.24 -6.33
C PHE A 495 -0.96 -14.53 -5.58
N ALA A 496 -1.29 -14.98 -4.37
CA ALA A 496 -2.23 -14.31 -3.50
C ALA A 496 -1.59 -13.03 -2.92
N LEU A 497 -2.42 -12.02 -2.68
CA LEU A 497 -1.98 -10.86 -1.91
C LEU A 497 -1.72 -11.28 -0.46
N ASP A 498 -0.67 -10.71 0.13
CA ASP A 498 -0.56 -10.68 1.58
C ASP A 498 -1.31 -9.45 2.13
N LYS A 499 -1.32 -9.26 3.46
CA LYS A 499 -2.01 -8.11 4.06
C LYS A 499 -1.44 -6.74 3.64
N ALA A 500 -0.16 -6.67 3.30
CA ALA A 500 0.45 -5.44 2.79
C ALA A 500 0.02 -5.15 1.33
N GLY A 501 -0.08 -6.18 0.50
CA GLY A 501 -0.61 -6.11 -0.87
C GLY A 501 -2.08 -5.72 -0.90
N GLU A 502 -2.91 -6.32 -0.03
CA GLU A 502 -4.31 -5.94 0.17
C GLU A 502 -4.41 -4.45 0.55
N ARG A 503 -3.62 -4.00 1.53
CA ARG A 503 -3.60 -2.58 1.96
C ARG A 503 -3.15 -1.65 0.83
N TYR A 504 -2.15 -2.03 0.05
CA TYR A 504 -1.70 -1.25 -1.09
C TYR A 504 -2.79 -1.07 -2.15
N LEU A 505 -3.52 -2.15 -2.51
CA LEU A 505 -4.63 -2.06 -3.44
C LEU A 505 -5.82 -1.29 -2.86
N GLN A 506 -6.13 -1.48 -1.57
CA GLN A 506 -7.15 -0.69 -0.87
C GLN A 506 -6.87 0.81 -0.99
N LEU A 507 -5.63 1.23 -0.81
CA LEU A 507 -5.24 2.63 -0.96
C LEU A 507 -5.29 3.07 -2.42
N THR A 508 -4.66 2.34 -3.35
CA THR A 508 -4.43 2.84 -4.72
C THR A 508 -5.60 2.63 -5.68
N LYS A 509 -6.41 1.58 -5.49
CA LYS A 509 -7.54 1.22 -6.36
C LYS A 509 -8.90 1.65 -5.81
N HIS A 510 -9.02 1.78 -4.49
CA HIS A 510 -10.29 2.15 -3.84
C HIS A 510 -10.23 3.55 -3.24
N GLU A 511 -9.45 3.75 -2.18
CA GLU A 511 -9.46 5.02 -1.41
C GLU A 511 -8.94 6.20 -2.23
N TRP A 512 -7.85 6.01 -2.97
CA TRP A 512 -7.26 7.02 -3.84
C TRP A 512 -7.76 6.89 -5.27
N SER A 513 -9.01 6.47 -5.45
CA SER A 513 -9.62 6.41 -6.77
C SER A 513 -10.92 7.18 -6.80
N THR A 514 -11.37 7.54 -8.00
CA THR A 514 -12.62 8.28 -8.19
C THR A 514 -13.53 7.46 -9.07
N HIS A 515 -14.67 7.09 -8.49
CA HIS A 515 -15.76 6.42 -9.16
C HIS A 515 -17.03 7.22 -8.92
N VAL A 516 -17.72 7.61 -10.00
CA VAL A 516 -18.97 8.35 -9.91
C VAL A 516 -20.00 7.66 -10.75
N ASN A 517 -21.16 7.41 -10.16
CA ASN A 517 -22.32 6.91 -10.87
C ASN A 517 -23.52 7.83 -10.65
N ARG A 518 -24.10 8.34 -11.73
CA ARG A 518 -25.10 9.40 -11.64
C ARG A 518 -26.12 9.32 -12.77
N SER A 519 -27.40 9.52 -12.43
CA SER A 519 -28.46 9.79 -13.41
C SER A 519 -28.36 11.23 -13.95
N LEU A 520 -28.56 11.42 -15.25
CA LEU A 520 -28.63 12.74 -15.86
C LEU A 520 -29.98 13.45 -15.67
N SER A 521 -30.97 12.78 -15.07
CA SER A 521 -32.30 13.37 -14.78
C SER A 521 -32.24 14.62 -13.89
N ALA A 522 -31.27 14.69 -12.98
CA ALA A 522 -31.07 15.82 -12.08
C ALA A 522 -30.35 17.02 -12.73
N GLY A 523 -29.89 16.88 -13.98
CA GLY A 523 -29.16 17.91 -14.71
C GLY A 523 -28.06 17.33 -15.59
N THR A 524 -27.82 17.97 -16.74
CA THR A 524 -26.83 17.56 -17.74
C THR A 524 -25.45 18.19 -17.54
N SER A 525 -25.21 18.81 -16.39
CA SER A 525 -23.89 19.35 -16.04
C SER A 525 -23.66 19.22 -14.54
N PHE A 526 -22.44 18.86 -14.15
CA PHE A 526 -22.04 18.76 -12.76
C PHE A 526 -20.52 18.73 -12.61
N ASP A 527 -20.07 19.05 -11.40
CA ASP A 527 -18.66 19.04 -11.05
C ASP A 527 -18.32 17.81 -10.21
N VAL A 528 -17.14 17.25 -10.45
CA VAL A 528 -16.54 16.17 -9.67
C VAL A 528 -15.13 16.60 -9.29
N ARG A 529 -14.70 16.31 -8.07
CA ARG A 529 -13.29 16.44 -7.69
C ARG A 529 -12.66 15.06 -7.74
N GLY A 530 -11.85 14.79 -8.75
CA GLY A 530 -11.30 13.47 -9.03
C GLY A 530 -9.79 13.39 -8.79
N PHE A 531 -9.28 12.20 -8.46
CA PHE A 531 -7.84 11.93 -8.41
C PHE A 531 -7.19 12.13 -9.78
N GLN A 532 -6.03 12.76 -9.83
CA GLN A 532 -5.34 13.06 -11.09
C GLN A 532 -4.91 11.76 -11.77
N GLY A 533 -5.24 11.63 -13.05
CA GLY A 533 -5.08 10.37 -13.78
C GLY A 533 -5.94 10.25 -15.01
N ASP A 534 -5.91 9.08 -15.63
CA ASP A 534 -6.73 8.74 -16.80
C ASP A 534 -8.09 8.21 -16.35
N TYR A 535 -9.13 8.59 -17.08
CA TYR A 535 -10.52 8.28 -16.80
C TYR A 535 -11.24 7.77 -18.04
N ASP A 536 -12.24 6.93 -17.82
CA ASP A 536 -13.29 6.63 -18.79
C ASP A 536 -14.63 7.23 -18.32
N VAL A 537 -15.35 7.89 -19.23
CA VAL A 537 -16.74 8.29 -19.04
C VAL A 537 -17.62 7.37 -19.87
N ILE A 538 -18.46 6.58 -19.21
CA ILE A 538 -19.38 5.64 -19.85
C ILE A 538 -20.79 6.19 -19.74
N VAL A 539 -21.47 6.30 -20.88
CA VAL A 539 -22.87 6.70 -20.96
C VAL A 539 -23.72 5.45 -21.14
N TRP A 540 -24.68 5.28 -20.24
CA TRP A 540 -25.63 4.19 -20.21
C TRP A 540 -27.02 4.69 -20.58
N TYR A 541 -27.67 4.00 -21.50
CA TYR A 541 -29.06 4.23 -21.88
C TYR A 541 -29.85 2.95 -21.65
N GLN A 542 -30.86 2.98 -20.77
CA GLN A 542 -31.67 1.80 -20.42
C GLN A 542 -30.81 0.57 -20.06
N ASN A 543 -29.80 0.78 -19.19
CA ASN A 543 -28.83 -0.23 -18.74
C ASN A 543 -27.93 -0.84 -19.84
N LYS A 544 -27.82 -0.19 -21.00
CA LYS A 544 -26.87 -0.57 -22.06
C LYS A 544 -25.81 0.52 -22.22
N PRO A 545 -24.52 0.18 -22.26
CA PRO A 545 -23.48 1.18 -22.52
C PRO A 545 -23.60 1.58 -24.00
N ILE A 546 -23.70 2.87 -24.29
CA ILE A 546 -23.86 3.40 -25.65
C ILE A 546 -22.69 4.28 -26.10
N LYS A 547 -21.86 4.74 -25.15
CA LYS A 547 -20.67 5.54 -25.43
C LYS A 547 -19.65 5.36 -24.31
N ILE A 548 -18.37 5.35 -24.69
CA ILE A 548 -17.23 5.51 -23.79
C ILE A 548 -16.38 6.68 -24.32
N GLN A 549 -15.89 7.54 -23.44
CA GLN A 549 -15.00 8.63 -23.78
C GLN A 549 -13.91 8.75 -22.72
N SER A 550 -12.66 8.53 -23.13
CA SER A 550 -11.51 8.62 -22.25
C SER A 550 -10.94 10.03 -22.20
N PHE A 551 -10.40 10.45 -21.05
CA PHE A 551 -9.69 11.70 -20.87
C PHE A 551 -8.66 11.59 -19.73
N SER A 552 -7.72 12.55 -19.66
CA SER A 552 -6.76 12.63 -18.55
C SER A 552 -6.99 13.90 -17.73
N LEU A 553 -6.99 13.75 -16.40
CA LEU A 553 -7.02 14.83 -15.42
C LEU A 553 -5.60 15.12 -14.92
N GLY A 554 -5.07 16.29 -15.26
CA GLY A 554 -3.80 16.79 -14.74
C GLY A 554 -3.97 17.62 -13.47
N LYS A 555 -2.92 18.37 -13.08
CA LYS A 555 -2.95 19.28 -11.92
C LYS A 555 -3.91 20.47 -12.09
N SER A 556 -4.43 20.70 -13.30
CA SER A 556 -5.37 21.77 -13.61
C SER A 556 -6.76 21.22 -13.86
N ASP A 557 -7.77 22.02 -13.50
CA ASP A 557 -9.17 21.67 -13.73
C ASP A 557 -9.45 21.46 -15.23
N VAL A 558 -10.34 20.53 -15.54
CA VAL A 558 -10.69 20.17 -16.92
C VAL A 558 -12.19 20.27 -17.14
N THR A 559 -12.60 20.77 -18.31
CA THR A 559 -13.99 20.67 -18.76
C THR A 559 -14.12 19.52 -19.75
N VAL A 560 -14.97 18.55 -19.44
CA VAL A 560 -15.23 17.39 -20.30
C VAL A 560 -16.62 17.54 -20.91
N ASN A 561 -16.65 17.78 -22.22
CA ASN A 561 -17.88 17.78 -22.99
C ASN A 561 -18.13 16.38 -23.55
N VAL A 562 -19.31 15.83 -23.31
CA VAL A 562 -19.72 14.51 -23.75
C VAL A 562 -21.00 14.63 -24.59
N ASP A 563 -20.86 14.51 -25.90
CA ASP A 563 -22.00 14.53 -26.81
C ASP A 563 -22.69 13.17 -26.85
N ILE A 564 -24.01 13.13 -26.58
CA ILE A 564 -24.83 11.92 -26.59
C ILE A 564 -25.74 11.97 -27.81
N SER A 565 -25.37 11.22 -28.85
CA SER A 565 -26.07 11.18 -30.14
C SER A 565 -26.11 9.76 -30.70
N GLY A 566 -27.05 9.47 -31.60
CA GLY A 566 -27.21 8.14 -32.22
C GLY A 566 -28.58 7.53 -31.94
N ASN A 567 -28.68 6.20 -32.09
CA ASN A 567 -29.92 5.43 -31.98
C ASN A 567 -29.97 4.52 -30.74
N GLY A 568 -29.02 4.64 -29.81
CA GLY A 568 -28.97 3.85 -28.58
C GLY A 568 -28.47 2.41 -28.75
N GLN A 569 -27.73 2.11 -29.83
CA GLN A 569 -27.05 0.82 -29.96
C GLN A 569 -25.99 0.62 -28.88
N ALA A 570 -25.97 -0.59 -28.31
CA ALA A 570 -25.01 -0.94 -27.28
C ALA A 570 -23.60 -1.08 -27.86
N ILE A 571 -22.59 -0.63 -27.11
CA ILE A 571 -21.18 -0.82 -27.41
C ILE A 571 -20.60 -1.93 -26.52
N HIS A 572 -19.47 -2.49 -26.95
CA HIS A 572 -18.68 -3.36 -26.10
C HIS A 572 -17.71 -2.52 -25.27
N LEU A 573 -17.72 -2.70 -23.95
CA LEU A 573 -16.75 -2.07 -23.05
C LEU A 573 -15.49 -2.93 -22.97
N PRO A 574 -14.30 -2.33 -22.79
CA PRO A 574 -13.09 -3.09 -22.51
C PRO A 574 -13.27 -3.96 -21.26
N THR A 575 -12.94 -5.26 -21.36
CA THR A 575 -12.92 -6.15 -20.20
C THR A 575 -11.64 -5.91 -19.40
N HIS A 576 -11.77 -5.43 -18.17
CA HIS A 576 -10.68 -5.42 -17.20
C HIS A 576 -10.84 -6.62 -16.28
N THR A 577 -9.91 -7.57 -16.36
CA THR A 577 -9.84 -8.69 -15.43
C THR A 577 -8.91 -8.29 -14.29
N ASP A 578 -9.45 -8.17 -13.09
CA ASP A 578 -8.63 -8.15 -11.88
C ASP A 578 -7.99 -9.55 -11.75
N PRO A 579 -6.64 -9.67 -11.81
CA PRO A 579 -5.95 -10.95 -11.72
C PRO A 579 -6.11 -11.63 -10.35
N PHE A 580 -6.66 -10.93 -9.35
CA PHE A 580 -6.98 -11.47 -8.03
C PHE A 580 -8.43 -11.98 -7.92
N VAL A 581 -9.30 -11.67 -8.90
CA VAL A 581 -10.68 -12.18 -8.94
C VAL A 581 -10.72 -13.55 -9.62
N PHE A 582 -10.25 -14.56 -8.88
CA PHE A 582 -10.85 -15.91 -8.80
C PHE A 582 -10.22 -16.71 -7.64
N VAL A 583 -10.26 -16.16 -6.43
CA VAL A 583 -10.22 -16.91 -5.16
C VAL A 583 -11.13 -16.11 -4.22
N PRO A 584 -12.12 -16.72 -3.52
CA PRO A 584 -12.83 -16.00 -2.47
C PRO A 584 -11.79 -15.37 -1.54
N VAL A 585 -11.91 -14.07 -1.30
CA VAL A 585 -10.97 -13.28 -0.50
C VAL A 585 -10.65 -14.02 0.80
N GLN A 586 -9.37 -14.27 1.09
CA GLN A 586 -8.95 -14.70 2.42
C GLN A 586 -8.97 -13.48 3.36
N HIS A 587 -10.17 -13.09 3.77
CA HIS A 587 -10.37 -12.35 5.01
C HIS A 587 -9.87 -13.21 6.17
N ALA A 588 -9.46 -12.59 7.29
CA ALA A 588 -8.93 -13.31 8.45
C ALA A 588 -9.89 -14.44 8.87
N THR A 589 -9.57 -15.65 8.42
CA THR A 589 -10.47 -16.80 8.53
C THR A 589 -10.14 -17.44 9.86
N THR A 590 -11.04 -17.30 10.83
CA THR A 590 -10.86 -17.94 12.14
C THR A 590 -11.77 -19.16 12.27
N SER A 591 -11.34 -20.13 13.07
CA SER A 591 -12.18 -21.21 13.60
C SER A 591 -12.44 -20.99 15.09
N ASN A 592 -12.44 -19.72 15.52
CA ASN A 592 -12.63 -19.34 16.91
C ASN A 592 -13.94 -19.89 17.46
N GLY A 593 -13.90 -20.41 18.69
CA GLY A 593 -15.08 -20.94 19.35
C GLY A 593 -15.69 -22.17 18.66
N LEU A 594 -14.96 -22.85 17.76
CA LEU A 594 -15.42 -24.06 17.08
C LEU A 594 -15.82 -25.12 18.10
N ARG A 595 -17.11 -25.46 18.12
CA ARG A 595 -17.66 -26.51 18.98
C ARG A 595 -18.70 -27.32 18.24
N THR A 596 -18.93 -28.52 18.74
CA THR A 596 -20.01 -29.40 18.29
C THR A 596 -21.18 -29.21 19.24
N GLU A 597 -22.30 -28.69 18.75
CA GLU A 597 -23.52 -28.48 19.54
C GLU A 597 -24.24 -29.80 19.83
N GLY A 598 -24.08 -30.78 18.93
CA GLY A 598 -24.66 -32.10 19.09
C GLY A 598 -24.68 -32.87 17.78
N HIS A 599 -25.46 -33.95 17.76
CA HIS A 599 -25.56 -34.86 16.63
C HIS A 599 -26.97 -35.39 16.49
N ALA A 600 -27.32 -35.84 15.30
CA ALA A 600 -28.56 -36.54 15.01
C ALA A 600 -28.31 -37.65 13.99
N THR A 601 -29.04 -38.74 14.14
CA THR A 601 -28.94 -39.90 13.26
C THR A 601 -30.31 -40.23 12.71
N SER A 602 -30.36 -40.51 11.42
CA SER A 602 -31.57 -40.93 10.71
C SER A 602 -31.96 -42.32 11.19
N THR A 603 -33.20 -42.46 11.67
CA THR A 603 -33.80 -43.75 12.02
C THR A 603 -34.44 -44.44 10.81
N SER A 604 -34.35 -43.82 9.62
CA SER A 604 -34.91 -44.37 8.40
C SER A 604 -34.22 -45.65 7.95
N THR A 605 -35.02 -46.61 7.48
CA THR A 605 -34.56 -47.81 6.80
C THR A 605 -34.38 -47.61 5.29
N SER A 606 -34.67 -46.41 4.76
CA SER A 606 -34.53 -46.10 3.33
C SER A 606 -33.08 -46.12 2.89
N HIS A 607 -32.76 -46.84 1.82
CA HIS A 607 -31.45 -46.78 1.18
C HIS A 607 -31.34 -45.67 0.12
N GLN A 608 -32.44 -44.99 -0.19
CA GLN A 608 -32.43 -43.82 -1.07
C GLN A 608 -32.46 -42.54 -0.23
N LEU A 609 -31.56 -41.61 -0.57
CA LEU A 609 -31.56 -40.27 0.02
C LEU A 609 -32.80 -39.53 -0.48
N THR A 610 -33.64 -39.11 0.46
CA THR A 610 -34.83 -38.30 0.17
C THR A 610 -34.90 -37.17 1.18
N CYS A 611 -35.34 -36.00 0.74
CA CYS A 611 -35.37 -34.81 1.58
C CYS A 611 -36.68 -34.05 1.39
N THR A 612 -37.17 -33.49 2.49
CA THR A 612 -38.39 -32.69 2.56
C THR A 612 -38.05 -31.34 3.22
N THR A 613 -38.71 -30.27 2.81
CA THR A 613 -38.58 -28.96 3.48
C THR A 613 -39.79 -28.74 4.37
N HIS A 614 -39.57 -28.61 5.68
CA HIS A 614 -40.59 -28.19 6.64
C HIS A 614 -40.45 -26.70 6.89
N ALA A 615 -41.57 -25.98 6.90
CA ALA A 615 -41.56 -24.53 7.07
C ALA A 615 -42.42 -24.13 8.27
N SER A 616 -41.97 -23.14 9.03
CA SER A 616 -42.70 -22.62 10.18
C SER A 616 -43.88 -21.71 9.77
N GLY A 617 -44.66 -21.27 10.77
CA GLY A 617 -45.39 -20.01 10.68
C GLY A 617 -44.44 -18.81 10.65
N GLU A 618 -44.99 -17.59 10.53
CA GLU A 618 -44.20 -16.37 10.71
C GLU A 618 -43.96 -16.12 12.21
N SER A 619 -42.81 -15.56 12.56
CA SER A 619 -42.57 -15.01 13.90
C SER A 619 -43.48 -13.81 14.18
N GLU A 620 -43.52 -13.36 15.44
CA GLU A 620 -43.97 -12.00 15.74
C GLU A 620 -43.08 -10.97 15.03
N VAL A 621 -43.61 -9.76 14.80
CA VAL A 621 -42.83 -8.62 14.28
C VAL A 621 -42.05 -7.98 15.42
N GLY A 622 -40.81 -7.60 15.15
CA GLY A 622 -39.92 -6.93 16.11
C GLY A 622 -38.55 -7.59 16.16
N ASP A 623 -37.61 -6.85 16.74
CA ASP A 623 -36.23 -7.27 16.97
C ASP A 623 -36.16 -8.52 17.87
N ASP A 624 -35.19 -9.40 17.63
CA ASP A 624 -34.99 -10.68 18.32
C ASP A 624 -36.19 -11.65 18.33
N LYS A 625 -37.27 -11.35 17.57
CA LYS A 625 -38.39 -12.27 17.45
C LYS A 625 -37.99 -13.45 16.58
N GLU A 626 -38.19 -14.63 17.12
CA GLU A 626 -37.69 -15.87 16.54
C GLU A 626 -38.82 -16.86 16.28
N VAL A 627 -38.59 -17.75 15.32
CA VAL A 627 -39.46 -18.90 15.04
C VAL A 627 -38.61 -20.13 14.77
N GLU A 628 -39.13 -21.29 15.13
CA GLU A 628 -38.41 -22.56 15.07
C GLU A 628 -39.21 -23.63 14.34
N VAL A 629 -38.53 -24.45 13.54
CA VAL A 629 -39.10 -25.64 12.87
C VAL A 629 -38.11 -26.79 12.92
N GLY A 630 -38.60 -27.98 13.28
CA GLY A 630 -37.80 -29.19 13.36
C GLY A 630 -38.22 -30.23 12.31
N CYS A 631 -37.43 -31.29 12.20
CA CYS A 631 -37.72 -32.42 11.32
C CYS A 631 -38.71 -33.42 11.93
N GLY A 632 -39.27 -34.26 11.06
CA GLY A 632 -40.06 -35.44 11.45
C GLY A 632 -39.24 -36.46 12.26
N THR A 633 -39.90 -37.52 12.75
CA THR A 633 -39.27 -38.52 13.62
C THR A 633 -38.18 -39.34 12.92
N ASP A 634 -38.29 -39.56 11.61
CA ASP A 634 -37.35 -40.37 10.82
C ASP A 634 -36.44 -39.55 9.90
N GLU A 635 -36.34 -38.25 10.16
CA GLU A 635 -35.58 -37.31 9.34
C GLU A 635 -34.52 -36.60 10.18
N VAL A 636 -33.43 -36.22 9.52
CA VAL A 636 -32.33 -35.47 10.12
C VAL A 636 -32.28 -34.09 9.49
N LEU A 637 -32.07 -33.06 10.32
CA LEU A 637 -31.88 -31.70 9.84
C LEU A 637 -30.56 -31.60 9.09
N THR A 638 -30.62 -31.32 7.79
CA THR A 638 -29.44 -31.12 6.94
C THR A 638 -29.24 -29.68 6.53
N GLY A 639 -30.28 -28.84 6.58
CA GLY A 639 -30.17 -27.42 6.26
C GLY A 639 -31.15 -26.57 7.06
N CYS A 640 -30.75 -25.33 7.32
CA CYS A 640 -31.56 -24.31 7.98
C CYS A 640 -31.45 -23.03 7.17
N SER A 641 -32.60 -22.44 6.82
CA SER A 641 -32.67 -21.20 6.08
C SER A 641 -33.89 -20.39 6.51
N GLY A 642 -33.87 -19.10 6.26
CA GLY A 642 -34.91 -18.18 6.68
C GLY A 642 -35.21 -17.17 5.60
N TYR A 643 -36.44 -16.67 5.60
CA TYR A 643 -36.88 -15.67 4.63
C TYR A 643 -37.87 -14.70 5.27
N LEU A 644 -37.63 -13.42 5.04
CA LEU A 644 -38.52 -12.32 5.36
C LEU A 644 -39.34 -11.97 4.12
N LYS A 645 -40.66 -11.90 4.28
CA LYS A 645 -41.56 -11.48 3.19
C LYS A 645 -41.38 -10.02 2.82
N ASN A 646 -41.99 -9.61 1.70
CA ASN A 646 -41.91 -8.24 1.17
C ASN A 646 -40.47 -7.76 0.90
N ASN A 647 -39.53 -8.70 0.78
CA ASN A 647 -38.11 -8.44 0.57
C ASN A 647 -37.46 -7.63 1.70
N ASP A 648 -38.04 -7.67 2.91
CA ASP A 648 -37.39 -7.10 4.09
C ASP A 648 -36.08 -7.86 4.36
N TRP A 649 -35.01 -7.15 4.72
CA TRP A 649 -33.66 -7.71 4.89
C TRP A 649 -33.16 -7.63 6.32
N HIS A 650 -33.92 -7.01 7.22
CA HIS A 650 -33.55 -6.85 8.62
C HIS A 650 -33.73 -8.18 9.36
N LYS A 651 -32.81 -9.13 9.15
CA LYS A 651 -32.73 -10.40 9.89
C LYS A 651 -31.37 -10.53 10.57
N ASP A 652 -31.41 -11.15 11.74
CA ASP A 652 -30.22 -11.58 12.49
C ASP A 652 -29.68 -12.93 12.00
N GLY A 653 -30.39 -13.54 11.05
CA GLY A 653 -30.01 -14.78 10.38
C GLY A 653 -30.66 -16.01 11.00
N GLU A 654 -30.02 -17.15 10.78
CA GLU A 654 -30.55 -18.45 11.15
C GLU A 654 -29.49 -19.30 11.83
N ARG A 655 -29.92 -20.04 12.86
CA ARG A 655 -29.06 -20.90 13.66
C ARG A 655 -29.69 -22.27 13.84
N ILE A 656 -28.83 -23.28 13.97
CA ILE A 656 -29.25 -24.63 14.35
C ILE A 656 -29.23 -24.70 15.87
N VAL A 657 -30.37 -25.05 16.47
CA VAL A 657 -30.52 -25.24 17.92
C VAL A 657 -30.75 -26.70 18.22
N ILE A 658 -30.19 -27.18 19.33
CA ILE A 658 -30.37 -28.56 19.78
C ILE A 658 -31.02 -28.55 21.15
N THR A 659 -32.26 -29.02 21.20
CA THR A 659 -33.01 -29.16 22.45
C THR A 659 -33.32 -30.64 22.65
N ASN A 660 -32.94 -31.21 23.80
CA ASN A 660 -33.12 -32.64 24.09
C ASN A 660 -32.57 -33.58 23.00
N ASN A 661 -31.35 -33.30 22.50
CA ASN A 661 -30.71 -34.02 21.38
C ASN A 661 -31.48 -33.99 20.05
N LYS A 662 -32.46 -33.10 19.89
CA LYS A 662 -33.17 -32.92 18.62
C LYS A 662 -32.78 -31.58 17.98
N PRO A 663 -32.18 -31.60 16.77
CA PRO A 663 -31.84 -30.38 16.05
C PRO A 663 -33.08 -29.76 15.41
N SER A 664 -33.12 -28.43 15.41
CA SER A 664 -34.15 -27.62 14.77
C SER A 664 -33.54 -26.39 14.10
N CYS A 665 -34.23 -25.87 13.09
CA CYS A 665 -33.88 -24.63 12.41
C CYS A 665 -34.59 -23.47 13.08
N LYS A 666 -33.83 -22.47 13.52
CA LYS A 666 -34.35 -21.27 14.14
C LYS A 666 -33.96 -20.05 13.32
N ALA A 667 -34.93 -19.23 12.95
CA ALA A 667 -34.71 -17.97 12.22
C ALA A 667 -35.10 -16.79 13.11
N VAL A 668 -34.32 -15.71 13.07
CA VAL A 668 -34.43 -14.57 14.00
C VAL A 668 -34.55 -13.26 13.22
N ASN A 669 -35.57 -12.46 13.56
CA ASN A 669 -35.72 -11.09 13.10
C ASN A 669 -34.60 -10.21 13.65
N GLY A 670 -34.18 -9.21 12.88
CA GLY A 670 -33.22 -8.22 13.34
C GLY A 670 -33.84 -6.86 13.64
N TYR A 671 -32.99 -5.89 13.94
CA TYR A 671 -33.43 -4.55 14.27
C TYR A 671 -34.17 -3.89 13.09
N ARG A 672 -35.37 -3.35 13.36
CA ARG A 672 -36.29 -2.69 12.39
C ARG A 672 -37.05 -3.60 11.43
N THR A 673 -37.10 -4.91 11.65
CA THR A 673 -37.98 -5.77 10.85
C THR A 673 -39.43 -5.31 10.92
N THR A 674 -40.09 -5.25 9.77
CA THR A 674 -41.50 -4.83 9.62
C THR A 674 -42.46 -6.00 9.39
N VAL A 675 -41.93 -7.21 9.27
CA VAL A 675 -42.65 -8.47 9.02
C VAL A 675 -42.07 -9.58 9.88
N GLY A 676 -42.79 -10.70 10.05
CA GLY A 676 -42.25 -11.87 10.74
C GLY A 676 -41.37 -12.72 9.81
N ILE A 677 -40.22 -13.20 10.31
CA ILE A 677 -39.37 -14.17 9.61
C ILE A 677 -40.02 -15.55 9.62
N LYS A 678 -39.77 -16.32 8.55
CA LYS A 678 -40.15 -17.72 8.44
C LYS A 678 -38.89 -18.58 8.38
N ALA A 679 -38.88 -19.67 9.15
CA ALA A 679 -37.81 -20.65 9.15
C ALA A 679 -38.15 -21.86 8.25
N TYR A 680 -37.13 -22.42 7.61
CA TYR A 680 -37.21 -23.56 6.71
C TYR A 680 -36.15 -24.60 7.11
N ALA A 681 -36.61 -25.74 7.62
CA ALA A 681 -35.78 -26.90 7.92
C ALA A 681 -35.76 -27.84 6.72
N ARG A 682 -34.57 -28.05 6.13
CA ARG A 682 -34.36 -29.11 5.16
C ARG A 682 -34.02 -30.40 5.90
N CYS A 683 -34.85 -31.41 5.71
CA CYS A 683 -34.86 -32.63 6.50
C CYS A 683 -34.69 -33.83 5.58
N CYS A 684 -33.62 -34.60 5.77
CA CYS A 684 -33.29 -35.73 4.91
C CYS A 684 -33.35 -37.06 5.67
N LYS A 685 -33.68 -38.12 4.94
CA LYS A 685 -33.68 -39.49 5.45
C LYS A 685 -32.85 -40.39 4.53
N LEU A 686 -31.98 -41.18 5.15
CA LEU A 686 -31.14 -42.19 4.52
C LEU A 686 -30.63 -43.12 5.64
N SER A 687 -30.55 -44.41 5.36
CA SER A 687 -30.08 -45.41 6.32
C SER A 687 -28.62 -45.16 6.68
N GLY A 688 -28.35 -45.00 7.98
CA GLY A 688 -27.01 -44.71 8.50
C GLY A 688 -26.54 -43.26 8.33
N LEU A 689 -27.40 -42.34 7.85
CA LEU A 689 -27.08 -40.92 7.80
C LEU A 689 -26.97 -40.35 9.22
N THR A 690 -25.79 -39.86 9.57
CA THR A 690 -25.49 -39.22 10.85
C THR A 690 -24.98 -37.81 10.56
N CYS A 691 -25.56 -36.80 11.20
CA CYS A 691 -25.14 -35.41 11.13
C CYS A 691 -24.60 -34.94 12.48
N THR A 692 -23.48 -34.23 12.45
CA THR A 692 -22.91 -33.49 13.56
C THR A 692 -23.06 -32.00 13.30
N TYR A 693 -23.59 -31.25 14.25
CA TYR A 693 -23.83 -29.82 14.11
C TYR A 693 -22.69 -29.04 14.72
N LYS A 694 -21.96 -28.31 13.88
CA LYS A 694 -20.83 -27.51 14.30
C LYS A 694 -21.19 -26.04 14.25
N VAL A 695 -20.69 -25.29 15.21
CA VAL A 695 -20.75 -23.83 15.21
C VAL A 695 -19.36 -23.27 15.43
N ALA A 696 -19.02 -22.23 14.67
CA ALA A 696 -17.81 -21.46 14.85
C ALA A 696 -18.19 -19.97 14.91
N GLY A 697 -17.58 -19.22 15.81
CA GLY A 697 -17.82 -17.79 15.96
C GLY A 697 -17.61 -17.25 17.38
N PRO A 698 -17.66 -15.92 17.55
CA PRO A 698 -17.92 -14.96 16.46
C PRO A 698 -16.71 -14.80 15.53
N SER A 699 -16.93 -14.32 14.30
CA SER A 699 -15.89 -13.78 13.43
C SER A 699 -15.19 -12.58 14.09
N GLY A 700 -14.17 -12.03 13.43
CA GLY A 700 -13.72 -10.67 13.74
C GLY A 700 -14.83 -9.63 13.50
N THR A 701 -14.53 -8.38 13.84
CA THR A 701 -15.48 -7.25 13.74
C THR A 701 -15.19 -6.33 12.55
N GLY A 702 -14.14 -6.63 11.77
CA GLY A 702 -13.84 -5.95 10.53
C GLY A 702 -14.88 -6.26 9.47
N VAL A 703 -15.02 -5.34 8.51
CA VAL A 703 -15.83 -5.56 7.30
C VAL A 703 -15.32 -6.80 6.59
N ASP A 704 -16.23 -7.67 6.20
CA ASP A 704 -16.00 -8.95 5.53
C ASP A 704 -15.21 -10.00 6.34
N ASP A 705 -15.00 -9.83 7.65
CA ASP A 705 -14.36 -10.88 8.46
C ASP A 705 -15.20 -12.17 8.45
N GLN A 706 -14.54 -13.29 8.16
CA GLN A 706 -15.16 -14.61 8.01
C GLN A 706 -14.91 -15.52 9.22
N VAL A 707 -15.84 -16.44 9.44
CA VAL A 707 -15.66 -17.58 10.35
C VAL A 707 -16.03 -18.89 9.68
N VAL A 708 -15.24 -19.93 9.94
CA VAL A 708 -15.37 -21.23 9.28
C VAL A 708 -15.71 -22.35 10.26
N ALA A 709 -16.78 -23.07 9.95
CA ALA A 709 -17.18 -24.31 10.61
C ALA A 709 -16.84 -25.52 9.70
N PRO A 710 -15.65 -26.15 9.86
CA PRO A 710 -15.21 -27.23 9.00
C PRO A 710 -15.85 -28.57 9.38
N CYS A 711 -16.21 -29.39 8.39
CA CYS A 711 -16.60 -30.78 8.59
C CYS A 711 -15.39 -31.70 8.66
N ALA A 712 -15.52 -32.85 9.34
CA ALA A 712 -14.46 -33.85 9.39
C ALA A 712 -14.21 -34.46 8.00
N SER A 713 -13.04 -35.04 7.76
CA SER A 713 -12.67 -35.61 6.46
C SER A 713 -13.61 -36.71 5.95
N ASP A 714 -14.40 -37.32 6.84
CA ASP A 714 -15.38 -38.36 6.53
C ASP A 714 -16.83 -37.84 6.44
N GLY A 715 -17.07 -36.52 6.48
CA GLY A 715 -18.39 -35.91 6.39
C GLY A 715 -18.44 -34.64 5.54
N PHE A 716 -19.62 -34.35 4.99
CA PHE A 716 -19.85 -33.21 4.09
C PHE A 716 -20.81 -32.19 4.73
N PRO A 717 -20.61 -30.87 4.51
CA PRO A 717 -21.58 -29.84 4.95
C PRO A 717 -22.85 -29.92 4.09
N LEU A 718 -23.85 -30.68 4.56
CA LEU A 718 -25.13 -30.78 3.85
C LEU A 718 -25.95 -29.48 3.95
N GLY A 719 -25.60 -28.59 4.88
CA GLY A 719 -26.16 -27.26 4.99
C GLY A 719 -25.27 -26.33 5.79
N CYS A 720 -25.48 -25.04 5.56
CA CYS A 720 -24.72 -23.94 6.15
C CYS A 720 -25.62 -22.74 6.34
N THR A 721 -25.50 -22.10 7.50
CA THR A 721 -26.21 -20.87 7.80
C THR A 721 -25.36 -19.92 8.65
N ALA A 722 -25.70 -18.64 8.61
CA ALA A 722 -25.09 -17.58 9.40
C ALA A 722 -26.10 -17.01 10.41
N HIS A 723 -25.62 -16.68 11.60
CA HIS A 723 -26.38 -15.91 12.59
C HIS A 723 -25.48 -14.91 13.27
N THR A 724 -26.03 -13.76 13.61
CA THR A 724 -25.41 -12.71 14.39
C THR A 724 -26.43 -12.11 15.36
N TYR A 725 -25.96 -11.51 16.45
CA TYR A 725 -26.80 -10.81 17.44
C TYR A 725 -26.99 -9.33 17.09
N MET A 726 -26.68 -8.95 15.85
CA MET A 726 -26.82 -7.61 15.30
C MET A 726 -27.29 -7.75 13.85
N SER A 727 -28.29 -6.98 13.43
CA SER A 727 -28.71 -6.96 12.03
C SER A 727 -27.56 -6.40 11.18
N ASP A 728 -26.83 -7.24 10.41
CA ASP A 728 -25.94 -6.88 9.28
C ASP A 728 -24.94 -8.03 8.96
N SER A 729 -25.44 -9.12 8.37
CA SER A 729 -24.61 -10.22 7.84
C SER A 729 -24.73 -10.33 6.33
N ASP A 730 -23.62 -10.66 5.68
CA ASP A 730 -23.51 -10.99 4.25
C ASP A 730 -24.06 -12.38 3.91
N GLY A 731 -24.47 -13.14 4.94
CA GLY A 731 -24.96 -14.49 4.84
C GLY A 731 -23.86 -15.53 4.95
N SER A 732 -24.09 -16.67 4.30
CA SER A 732 -23.19 -17.81 4.38
C SER A 732 -23.13 -18.57 3.07
N PHE A 733 -22.01 -19.22 2.82
CA PHE A 733 -21.84 -20.09 1.66
C PHE A 733 -21.19 -21.41 2.04
N ILE A 734 -21.42 -22.41 1.19
CA ILE A 734 -20.95 -23.77 1.37
C ILE A 734 -19.72 -23.99 0.50
N THR A 735 -18.72 -24.67 1.05
CA THR A 735 -17.60 -25.25 0.30
C THR A 735 -17.71 -26.78 0.35
N ASN A 736 -16.84 -27.49 -0.36
CA ASN A 736 -16.86 -28.96 -0.33
C ASN A 736 -16.52 -29.56 1.05
N THR A 737 -15.97 -28.79 1.99
CA THR A 737 -15.51 -29.30 3.29
C THR A 737 -16.01 -28.48 4.48
N SER A 738 -16.52 -27.26 4.28
CA SER A 738 -16.83 -26.33 5.36
C SER A 738 -18.02 -25.43 5.07
N CYS A 739 -18.66 -24.94 6.14
CA CYS A 739 -19.58 -23.80 6.11
C CYS A 739 -18.81 -22.52 6.46
N VAL A 740 -19.04 -21.45 5.70
CA VAL A 740 -18.42 -20.13 5.91
C VAL A 740 -19.51 -19.09 6.11
N ALA A 741 -19.39 -18.26 7.15
CA ALA A 741 -20.24 -17.10 7.38
C ALA A 741 -19.40 -15.82 7.33
N GLN A 742 -19.97 -14.75 6.79
CA GLN A 742 -19.32 -13.45 6.63
C GLN A 742 -20.17 -12.32 7.26
N ASN A 743 -19.48 -11.33 7.82
CA ASN A 743 -20.08 -10.18 8.46
C ASN A 743 -19.79 -8.88 7.68
N ASP A 744 -20.63 -7.86 7.83
CA ASP A 744 -20.52 -6.56 7.15
C ASP A 744 -20.12 -5.43 8.13
N GLY A 745 -19.02 -5.62 8.88
CA GLY A 745 -18.44 -4.61 9.78
C GLY A 745 -19.18 -4.45 11.11
N ILE A 746 -19.67 -5.55 11.68
CA ILE A 746 -20.49 -5.53 12.90
C ILE A 746 -19.69 -5.79 14.18
N SER A 747 -20.06 -5.10 15.26
CA SER A 747 -19.35 -5.16 16.54
C SER A 747 -19.40 -6.50 17.28
N GLN A 748 -20.30 -7.41 16.89
CA GLN A 748 -20.44 -8.74 17.50
C GLN A 748 -19.98 -9.89 16.59
N GLY A 749 -19.55 -9.59 15.37
CA GLY A 749 -19.21 -10.61 14.36
C GLY A 749 -20.40 -11.51 14.00
N VAL A 750 -20.12 -12.55 13.22
CA VAL A 750 -21.09 -13.56 12.78
C VAL A 750 -20.67 -14.96 13.23
N TYR A 751 -21.62 -15.88 13.33
CA TYR A 751 -21.42 -17.29 13.63
C TYR A 751 -21.81 -18.15 12.42
N ALA A 752 -20.97 -19.13 12.07
CA ALA A 752 -21.28 -20.14 11.04
C ALA A 752 -21.81 -21.42 11.69
N TYR A 753 -22.90 -21.97 11.16
CA TYR A 753 -23.49 -23.24 11.60
C TYR A 753 -23.48 -24.25 10.45
N ALA A 754 -22.77 -25.36 10.65
CA ALA A 754 -22.65 -26.45 9.67
C ALA A 754 -23.41 -27.69 10.13
N ALA A 755 -24.23 -28.27 9.24
CA ALA A 755 -24.74 -29.63 9.38
C ALA A 755 -23.79 -30.60 8.66
N CYS A 756 -22.81 -31.13 9.39
CA CYS A 756 -21.78 -32.03 8.84
C CYS A 756 -22.26 -33.47 8.88
N CYS A 757 -22.63 -34.04 7.73
CA CYS A 757 -23.23 -35.37 7.69
C CYS A 757 -22.39 -36.40 6.94
N LYS A 758 -22.57 -37.67 7.33
CA LYS A 758 -21.92 -38.84 6.75
C LYS A 758 -22.82 -40.07 6.82
N GLY A 759 -22.43 -41.12 6.10
CA GLY A 759 -23.13 -42.41 6.08
C GLY A 759 -23.97 -42.62 4.82
N GLY A 760 -24.31 -43.89 4.53
CA GLY A 760 -25.09 -44.26 3.35
C GLY A 760 -24.43 -43.97 1.99
N ASN A 761 -23.09 -43.96 1.91
CA ASN A 761 -22.30 -43.71 0.69
C ASN A 761 -22.59 -42.38 -0.02
N ILE A 762 -23.06 -41.37 0.72
CA ILE A 762 -23.36 -40.06 0.16
C ILE A 762 -22.14 -39.44 -0.54
N LYS A 763 -22.36 -38.95 -1.76
CA LYS A 763 -21.41 -38.13 -2.52
C LYS A 763 -22.07 -36.79 -2.80
N CYS A 764 -21.40 -35.73 -2.40
CA CYS A 764 -21.99 -34.39 -2.44
C CYS A 764 -21.11 -33.40 -3.20
N THR A 765 -21.78 -32.42 -3.79
CA THR A 765 -21.18 -31.29 -4.49
C THR A 765 -21.96 -30.03 -4.15
N THR A 766 -21.26 -28.89 -4.13
CA THR A 766 -21.91 -27.58 -3.99
C THR A 766 -22.17 -26.97 -5.35
N VAL A 767 -23.36 -26.41 -5.55
CA VAL A 767 -23.72 -25.62 -6.74
C VAL A 767 -24.21 -24.24 -6.32
N HIS A 768 -24.01 -23.25 -7.19
CA HIS A 768 -24.47 -21.89 -6.92
C HIS A 768 -25.01 -21.23 -8.19
N SER A 769 -25.87 -20.23 -8.02
CA SER A 769 -26.46 -19.48 -9.11
C SER A 769 -25.53 -18.35 -9.61
N ALA A 770 -25.87 -17.79 -10.77
CA ALA A 770 -25.48 -16.42 -11.08
C ALA A 770 -26.12 -15.45 -10.07
N PRO A 771 -25.61 -14.21 -9.91
CA PRO A 771 -26.22 -13.19 -9.05
C PRO A 771 -27.67 -12.88 -9.47
N SER A 772 -28.53 -12.49 -8.52
CA SER A 772 -29.96 -12.19 -8.78
C SER A 772 -30.20 -10.99 -9.70
N GLY A 773 -29.20 -10.12 -9.86
CA GLY A 773 -29.39 -8.74 -10.32
C GLY A 773 -29.84 -7.82 -9.17
N HIS A 774 -29.78 -6.52 -9.41
CA HIS A 774 -29.86 -5.50 -8.35
C HIS A 774 -31.23 -5.27 -7.71
N PRO A 775 -32.37 -5.27 -8.43
CA PRO A 775 -33.64 -4.83 -7.84
C PRO A 775 -33.98 -5.54 -6.53
N VAL A 776 -34.48 -4.80 -5.54
CA VAL A 776 -35.10 -5.40 -4.35
C VAL A 776 -36.19 -6.38 -4.78
N GLY A 777 -36.10 -7.62 -4.29
CA GLY A 777 -36.94 -8.74 -4.69
C GLY A 777 -36.43 -9.57 -5.87
N ALA A 778 -35.31 -9.18 -6.49
CA ALA A 778 -34.66 -9.99 -7.50
C ALA A 778 -34.26 -11.35 -6.92
N ARG A 779 -34.46 -12.40 -7.71
CA ARG A 779 -34.25 -13.79 -7.28
C ARG A 779 -33.06 -14.41 -7.99
N ALA A 780 -32.18 -15.01 -7.22
CA ALA A 780 -31.17 -15.94 -7.72
C ALA A 780 -31.65 -17.36 -7.44
N THR A 781 -31.58 -18.24 -8.43
CA THR A 781 -32.09 -19.61 -8.30
C THR A 781 -31.07 -20.63 -8.75
N VAL A 782 -30.95 -21.74 -8.04
CA VAL A 782 -30.12 -22.88 -8.44
C VAL A 782 -30.82 -24.21 -8.14
N THR A 783 -30.65 -25.18 -9.03
CA THR A 783 -31.15 -26.55 -8.90
C THR A 783 -29.98 -27.53 -8.89
N CYS A 784 -30.22 -28.72 -8.33
CA CYS A 784 -29.19 -29.76 -8.34
C CYS A 784 -29.03 -30.41 -9.72
N PRO A 785 -27.82 -30.91 -10.05
CA PRO A 785 -27.60 -31.75 -11.22
C PRO A 785 -28.52 -32.98 -11.23
N ALA A 786 -28.80 -33.49 -12.43
CA ALA A 786 -29.63 -34.68 -12.58
C ALA A 786 -29.09 -35.87 -11.77
N GLY A 787 -29.96 -36.54 -11.02
CA GLY A 787 -29.60 -37.68 -10.15
C GLY A 787 -29.09 -37.29 -8.76
N GLN A 788 -29.06 -36.00 -8.41
CA GLN A 788 -28.73 -35.52 -7.06
C GLN A 788 -29.95 -34.90 -6.39
N VAL A 789 -29.96 -34.95 -5.05
CA VAL A 789 -30.98 -34.42 -4.17
C VAL A 789 -30.43 -33.20 -3.42
N MET A 790 -31.20 -32.11 -3.38
CA MET A 790 -30.83 -30.91 -2.63
C MET A 790 -30.94 -31.17 -1.13
N THR A 791 -29.83 -31.03 -0.40
CA THR A 791 -29.74 -31.29 1.04
C THR A 791 -29.66 -29.99 1.86
N GLY A 792 -29.33 -28.87 1.22
CA GLY A 792 -29.30 -27.55 1.85
C GLY A 792 -29.39 -26.42 0.84
N CYS A 793 -29.79 -25.24 1.32
CA CYS A 793 -29.92 -24.00 0.56
C CYS A 793 -29.52 -22.84 1.47
N THR A 794 -28.74 -21.91 0.94
CA THR A 794 -28.34 -20.69 1.66
C THR A 794 -28.10 -19.53 0.69
N VAL A 795 -27.95 -18.32 1.23
CA VAL A 795 -27.71 -17.08 0.49
C VAL A 795 -26.44 -16.39 0.97
N TYR A 796 -25.72 -15.83 0.00
CA TYR A 796 -24.52 -15.03 0.26
C TYR A 796 -24.44 -13.84 -0.71
N SER A 797 -23.95 -12.72 -0.19
CA SER A 797 -23.55 -11.54 -0.97
C SER A 797 -22.50 -10.75 -0.20
N THR A 798 -21.44 -10.34 -0.88
CA THR A 798 -20.35 -9.51 -0.33
C THR A 798 -20.75 -8.05 -0.10
N ASN A 799 -21.80 -7.54 -0.77
CA ASN A 799 -22.15 -6.11 -0.70
C ASN A 799 -23.67 -5.81 -0.80
N ALA A 800 -24.54 -6.83 -0.75
CA ALA A 800 -26.00 -6.67 -0.76
C ALA A 800 -26.66 -7.35 0.45
N LYS A 801 -27.83 -6.85 0.89
CA LYS A 801 -28.56 -7.47 2.01
C LYS A 801 -29.61 -8.41 1.49
N ALA A 802 -29.58 -9.66 1.94
CA ALA A 802 -30.53 -10.68 1.54
C ALA A 802 -31.80 -10.64 2.40
N ALA A 803 -32.96 -10.70 1.76
CA ALA A 803 -34.20 -11.01 2.45
C ALA A 803 -34.23 -12.47 2.97
N GLY A 804 -33.37 -13.31 2.40
CA GLY A 804 -33.12 -14.67 2.84
C GLY A 804 -33.10 -15.68 1.71
N SER A 805 -33.18 -16.95 2.07
CA SER A 805 -33.27 -18.06 1.12
C SER A 805 -34.24 -19.12 1.57
N PHE A 806 -34.79 -19.85 0.62
CA PHE A 806 -35.68 -20.99 0.88
C PHE A 806 -35.65 -21.96 -0.29
N ILE A 807 -36.17 -23.18 -0.06
CA ILE A 807 -36.34 -24.19 -1.10
C ILE A 807 -37.80 -24.21 -1.52
N GLU A 808 -38.05 -24.08 -2.83
CA GLU A 808 -39.38 -24.26 -3.43
C GLU A 808 -39.33 -25.28 -4.57
N ALA A 809 -40.44 -26.00 -4.78
CA ALA A 809 -40.56 -26.94 -5.88
C ALA A 809 -41.05 -26.22 -7.14
N ILE A 810 -40.15 -25.99 -8.10
CA ILE A 810 -40.47 -25.39 -9.41
C ILE A 810 -40.55 -26.52 -10.43
N ASN A 811 -41.73 -26.72 -11.02
CA ASN A 811 -42.00 -27.83 -11.95
C ASN A 811 -41.63 -29.21 -11.38
N GLY A 812 -41.83 -29.41 -10.08
CA GLY A 812 -41.51 -30.67 -9.38
C GLY A 812 -40.02 -30.86 -9.05
N VAL A 813 -39.17 -29.85 -9.25
CA VAL A 813 -37.74 -29.87 -8.92
C VAL A 813 -37.46 -28.91 -7.78
N ASP A 814 -36.77 -29.40 -6.75
CA ASP A 814 -36.30 -28.57 -5.65
C ASP A 814 -35.33 -27.50 -6.18
N THR A 815 -35.69 -26.24 -5.94
CA THR A 815 -34.94 -25.06 -6.36
C THR A 815 -34.61 -24.24 -5.12
N CYS A 816 -33.31 -23.95 -4.92
CA CYS A 816 -32.86 -23.01 -3.91
C CYS A 816 -33.02 -21.61 -4.45
N VAL A 817 -33.75 -20.77 -3.71
CA VAL A 817 -34.07 -19.39 -4.08
C VAL A 817 -33.46 -18.47 -3.06
N ALA A 818 -32.61 -17.55 -3.51
CA ALA A 818 -32.11 -16.43 -2.73
C ALA A 818 -32.78 -15.14 -3.22
N VAL A 819 -33.20 -14.28 -2.28
CA VAL A 819 -33.95 -13.06 -2.60
C VAL A 819 -33.19 -11.83 -2.13
N ASN A 820 -32.97 -10.89 -3.05
CA ASN A 820 -32.33 -9.62 -2.72
C ASN A 820 -33.28 -8.73 -1.91
N GLY A 821 -32.80 -8.12 -0.84
CA GLY A 821 -33.60 -7.31 0.07
C GLY A 821 -33.20 -5.83 0.14
N TYR A 822 -31.95 -5.47 -0.16
CA TYR A 822 -31.51 -4.07 -0.21
C TYR A 822 -30.25 -3.83 -1.06
N GLU A 823 -30.22 -2.67 -1.70
CA GLU A 823 -29.11 -2.18 -2.52
C GLU A 823 -28.32 -1.12 -1.73
N ARG A 824 -27.13 -1.45 -1.24
CA ARG A 824 -26.29 -0.53 -0.46
C ARG A 824 -25.34 0.30 -1.35
N PHE A 825 -24.83 -0.27 -2.45
CA PHE A 825 -23.81 0.35 -3.32
C PHE A 825 -24.08 0.06 -4.79
N GLY A 826 -24.52 1.09 -5.52
CA GLY A 826 -25.37 0.97 -6.71
C GLY A 826 -24.94 0.19 -7.94
N HIS A 827 -23.78 -0.49 -8.06
CA HIS A 827 -23.44 -1.14 -9.35
C HIS A 827 -22.66 -2.46 -9.35
N GLU A 828 -22.25 -3.06 -8.22
CA GLU A 828 -21.42 -4.27 -8.27
C GLU A 828 -21.68 -5.30 -7.15
N GLU A 829 -22.92 -5.72 -6.85
CA GLU A 829 -23.20 -7.10 -6.42
C GLU A 829 -24.67 -7.33 -6.05
N ALA A 830 -25.10 -8.57 -6.21
CA ALA A 830 -26.44 -9.05 -5.91
C ALA A 830 -26.36 -10.41 -5.20
N VAL A 831 -27.44 -10.87 -4.59
CA VAL A 831 -27.41 -12.14 -3.85
C VAL A 831 -27.20 -13.33 -4.76
N ARG A 832 -26.53 -14.37 -4.25
CA ARG A 832 -26.39 -15.68 -4.90
C ARG A 832 -27.04 -16.76 -4.05
N ALA A 833 -27.67 -17.72 -4.72
CA ALA A 833 -28.17 -18.93 -4.08
C ALA A 833 -27.09 -20.02 -4.11
N TYR A 834 -26.87 -20.67 -2.97
CA TYR A 834 -25.95 -21.80 -2.83
C TYR A 834 -26.74 -23.04 -2.38
N ALA A 835 -26.51 -24.17 -3.02
CA ALA A 835 -27.15 -25.44 -2.67
C ALA A 835 -26.13 -26.57 -2.50
N SER A 836 -26.36 -27.40 -1.49
CA SER A 836 -25.68 -28.70 -1.34
C SER A 836 -26.50 -29.76 -2.07
N CYS A 837 -25.85 -30.50 -2.96
CA CYS A 837 -26.48 -31.52 -3.80
C CYS A 837 -25.78 -32.86 -3.61
N CYS A 838 -26.53 -33.90 -3.28
CA CYS A 838 -25.97 -35.20 -2.93
C CYS A 838 -26.68 -36.36 -3.64
N SER A 839 -25.91 -37.40 -3.96
CA SER A 839 -26.42 -38.71 -4.38
C SER A 839 -26.05 -39.76 -3.34
N ALA A 840 -26.91 -40.77 -3.13
CA ALA A 840 -26.68 -41.89 -2.23
C ALA A 840 -27.18 -43.19 -2.86
#